data_AF-A0AAF6B7N9-F1
#
_entry.id   AF-A0AAF6B7N9-F1
#
_cell.length_a   1.000
_cell.length_b   1.000
_cell.length_c   1.000
_cell.angle_alpha   90.00
_cell.angle_beta   90.00
_cell.angle_gamma   90.00
#
_symmetry.space_group_name_H-M   'P 1'
#
loop_
_entity.id
_entity.type
_entity.pdbx_description
1 polymer ?
#
loop_
_entity_poly.entity_id
_entity_poly.type
_entity_poly.pdbx_seq_one_letter_code
_entity_poly.pdbx_strand_id
1 'polypeptide(L)'
;MKSITGAGGRSFEGRRPRQPGHFAEEVESDESFGHRRSPPKRSLSSKALVAADEDEDKYQKAKLFSRKIGILLLFAGAATVLVLLYPGSGNGSETGNPEEQEQQNEFEHNAIFTERSAEGSLPGCTASKSSLRARFMYSSFGTGYSNCDLPKGASVLRWMKSQFPHHGSLKIGLVNIDGEDVRKWTQYTRGWGKVHNFPFRSASSLGLNWSDFYPEWIDEEETDSIPKCPHLPLPSVSSGVKLDVIITRVPGDCGPGTNWRRDIRRLQILLAAATVASQAQSMVVVIISNCRPPLNLFTCDELLKRRDDVWLYLVDFHELQKRLSVPVGSCELAFPLDLHAANSFGTEGGWRSRKSSVRAHREAYATILHSDGLYVCGAIVIAQSIKLTGSQRDLVALVDASITAQQRQGLQDAGWKLQDIERIRNPKSEPQKYNAWNYSKFRLWQLVQYDKIIFIDADLLVLRNLDSLFDLPELSSTGNDKYLFNSGVMVIEPSNCTFNLLMDQIPEVESYNGGDQGFLNEIFPWWHRIPRRMNYLKFFWSNSTEEIIEKNELFQAEPPLLYVIHYLGVKPWLCFRDYDCNWNTEDSRKYASDIGHARWWKVHDSMSPELQQHCMLRTKQKAQLEFTRRQAEAAHFDDEHWKINITDPRLQICNERFCYWESMLWHWGENQTVTLPAAQRKASGARQQHLPS
;
A
#
# COMPACT_ATOMS: atom_id res chain seq x y z
N MET A 1 5.50 -74.08 -23.79
CA MET A 1 4.16 -74.54 -24.22
C MET A 1 3.45 -73.29 -24.77
N LYS A 2 3.44 -73.09 -26.11
CA LYS A 2 2.35 -73.39 -27.09
C LYS A 2 1.02 -72.73 -26.68
N SER A 3 0.31 -71.91 -27.49
CA SER A 3 0.28 -71.64 -28.94
C SER A 3 -0.32 -70.22 -29.18
N ILE A 4 0.22 -69.31 -30.03
CA ILE A 4 0.23 -69.22 -31.52
C ILE A 4 -1.22 -69.05 -32.06
N THR A 5 -1.65 -68.05 -32.86
CA THR A 5 -1.19 -67.34 -34.10
C THR A 5 -1.95 -66.00 -34.22
N GLY A 6 -1.59 -64.92 -34.93
CA GLY A 6 -0.59 -64.60 -35.96
C GLY A 6 -1.03 -63.26 -36.62
N ALA A 7 -0.16 -62.25 -36.70
CA ALA A 7 0.63 -61.82 -37.89
C ALA A 7 -0.06 -60.67 -38.68
N GLY A 8 0.60 -59.60 -39.15
CA GLY A 8 2.00 -59.16 -39.18
C GLY A 8 2.04 -57.63 -39.43
N GLY A 9 3.06 -56.86 -39.02
CA GLY A 9 4.40 -56.67 -39.62
C GLY A 9 4.44 -55.28 -40.30
N ARG A 10 5.42 -54.37 -40.21
CA ARG A 10 6.91 -54.35 -40.06
C ARG A 10 7.31 -52.89 -39.70
N SER A 11 8.16 -52.58 -38.71
CA SER A 11 9.65 -52.38 -38.73
C SER A 11 10.15 -51.38 -39.81
N PHE A 12 11.11 -50.44 -39.65
CA PHE A 12 12.21 -50.19 -38.67
C PHE A 12 12.93 -48.86 -39.10
N GLU A 13 13.70 -48.23 -38.18
CA GLU A 13 14.87 -47.30 -38.37
C GLU A 13 14.74 -46.02 -39.24
N GLY A 14 15.40 -44.88 -39.05
CA GLY A 14 16.49 -44.38 -38.19
C GLY A 14 17.10 -43.11 -38.83
N ARG A 15 17.64 -42.18 -38.00
CA ARG A 15 18.60 -41.07 -38.30
C ARG A 15 18.11 -39.75 -38.97
N ARG A 16 18.48 -38.62 -38.32
CA ARG A 16 18.68 -37.24 -38.87
C ARG A 16 19.94 -37.19 -39.80
N PRO A 17 20.37 -36.10 -40.49
CA PRO A 17 19.95 -34.66 -40.49
C PRO A 17 19.95 -33.92 -41.86
N ARG A 18 19.64 -32.59 -41.82
CA ARG A 18 20.05 -31.45 -42.70
C ARG A 18 19.01 -30.80 -43.64
N GLN A 19 19.20 -29.47 -43.76
CA GLN A 19 18.47 -28.42 -44.48
C GLN A 19 18.33 -28.61 -46.00
N PRO A 20 17.53 -27.77 -46.67
CA PRO A 20 18.03 -26.58 -47.40
C PRO A 20 17.12 -25.34 -47.15
N GLY A 21 17.47 -24.08 -47.39
CA GLY A 21 18.41 -23.46 -48.34
C GLY A 21 17.63 -22.46 -49.21
N HIS A 22 17.97 -21.17 -49.10
CA HIS A 22 17.48 -20.01 -49.85
C HIS A 22 17.46 -20.19 -51.38
N PHE A 23 16.59 -19.44 -52.07
CA PHE A 23 16.95 -18.77 -53.33
C PHE A 23 16.19 -17.44 -53.49
N ALA A 24 16.94 -16.43 -53.89
CA ALA A 24 16.57 -15.09 -54.32
C ALA A 24 16.79 -15.00 -55.85
N GLU A 25 16.22 -13.99 -56.51
CA GLU A 25 16.77 -13.26 -57.68
C GLU A 25 15.73 -12.19 -58.11
N GLU A 26 16.05 -10.88 -58.05
CA GLU A 26 16.71 -10.04 -59.09
C GLU A 26 15.67 -9.50 -60.13
N VAL A 27 15.70 -8.29 -60.72
CA VAL A 27 16.69 -7.21 -60.89
C VAL A 27 16.00 -5.99 -61.56
N GLU A 28 16.51 -4.76 -61.29
CA GLU A 28 16.56 -3.50 -62.10
C GLU A 28 15.28 -2.89 -62.76
N SER A 29 15.14 -1.60 -63.08
CA SER A 29 15.86 -0.33 -62.92
C SER A 29 14.92 0.82 -63.40
N ASP A 30 15.40 2.07 -63.25
CA ASP A 30 15.06 3.30 -64.00
C ASP A 30 14.09 4.37 -63.46
N GLU A 31 14.54 5.59 -63.77
CA GLU A 31 14.30 6.88 -63.14
C GLU A 31 13.10 7.67 -63.72
N SER A 32 12.73 8.71 -62.96
CA SER A 32 12.40 10.07 -63.41
C SER A 32 10.92 10.52 -63.56
N PHE A 33 10.64 11.62 -62.83
CA PHE A 33 9.77 12.77 -63.10
C PHE A 33 8.26 12.64 -63.44
N GLY A 34 7.43 13.24 -62.57
CA GLY A 34 6.51 14.30 -63.02
C GLY A 34 4.99 14.11 -62.91
N HIS A 35 4.39 14.87 -61.97
CA HIS A 35 3.07 15.54 -62.03
C HIS A 35 1.74 14.79 -61.72
N ARG A 36 1.12 15.30 -60.63
CA ARG A 36 -0.32 15.57 -60.37
C ARG A 36 -1.36 14.51 -60.76
N ARG A 37 -2.11 14.02 -59.75
CA ARG A 37 -3.56 14.26 -59.53
C ARG A 37 -4.06 13.45 -58.32
N SER A 38 -4.66 14.13 -57.34
CA SER A 38 -5.50 13.54 -56.28
C SER A 38 -6.91 13.25 -56.84
N PRO A 39 -7.61 12.19 -56.37
CA PRO A 39 -8.87 12.39 -55.60
C PRO A 39 -9.20 11.19 -54.65
N PRO A 40 -10.36 11.12 -53.95
CA PRO A 40 -11.24 12.19 -53.43
C PRO A 40 -11.52 12.08 -51.91
N LYS A 41 -11.93 13.21 -51.32
CA LYS A 41 -12.51 13.32 -49.97
C LYS A 41 -14.02 13.01 -50.01
N ARG A 42 -14.52 12.25 -49.03
CA ARG A 42 -15.96 12.14 -48.72
C ARG A 42 -16.37 13.25 -47.75
N SER A 43 -17.51 13.87 -48.05
CA SER A 43 -18.17 14.94 -47.32
C SER A 43 -18.93 14.43 -46.09
N LEU A 44 -18.89 15.19 -45.01
CA LEU A 44 -19.85 15.14 -43.90
C LEU A 44 -20.53 16.49 -43.78
N SER A 45 -21.82 16.45 -43.42
CA SER A 45 -22.82 17.48 -43.65
C SER A 45 -22.74 18.71 -42.72
N SER A 46 -23.21 19.83 -43.25
CA SER A 46 -23.30 21.19 -42.72
C SER A 46 -24.29 21.42 -41.55
N LYS A 47 -24.30 20.55 -40.53
CA LYS A 47 -25.02 20.81 -39.26
C LYS A 47 -24.11 20.95 -38.02
N ALA A 48 -22.80 20.81 -38.19
CA ALA A 48 -21.82 20.89 -37.09
C ALA A 48 -21.08 22.24 -36.96
N LEU A 49 -21.38 23.22 -37.83
CA LEU A 49 -20.65 24.51 -37.87
C LEU A 49 -21.42 25.68 -37.26
N VAL A 50 -22.59 25.46 -36.66
CA VAL A 50 -23.36 26.51 -35.96
C VAL A 50 -23.35 26.32 -34.44
N ALA A 51 -22.96 25.15 -33.93
CA ALA A 51 -22.85 24.89 -32.49
C ALA A 51 -21.50 25.32 -31.88
N ALA A 52 -20.47 25.55 -32.72
CA ALA A 52 -19.13 25.92 -32.25
C ALA A 52 -18.98 27.42 -31.92
N ASP A 53 -19.83 28.29 -32.47
CA ASP A 53 -19.79 29.74 -32.22
C ASP A 53 -20.59 30.16 -30.96
N GLU A 54 -21.48 29.31 -30.43
CA GLU A 54 -22.26 29.62 -29.21
C GLU A 54 -21.55 29.26 -27.89
N ASP A 55 -20.54 28.39 -27.92
CA ASP A 55 -19.78 27.98 -26.73
C ASP A 55 -18.57 28.90 -26.42
N GLU A 56 -18.05 29.61 -27.42
CA GLU A 56 -16.94 30.56 -27.21
C GLU A 56 -17.40 31.85 -26.50
N ASP A 57 -18.67 32.24 -26.69
CA ASP A 57 -19.30 33.40 -26.01
C ASP A 57 -19.70 33.10 -24.55
N LYS A 58 -19.94 31.83 -24.19
CA LYS A 58 -20.18 31.40 -22.79
C LYS A 58 -18.90 31.37 -21.96
N TYR A 59 -17.79 30.95 -22.55
CA TYR A 59 -16.48 30.91 -21.88
C TYR A 59 -15.93 32.32 -21.58
N GLN A 60 -16.15 33.29 -22.46
CA GLN A 60 -15.75 34.69 -22.22
C GLN A 60 -16.61 35.39 -21.15
N LYS A 61 -17.89 35.06 -21.04
CA LYS A 61 -18.78 35.59 -19.98
C LYS A 61 -18.43 35.06 -18.58
N ALA A 62 -18.01 33.81 -18.45
CA ALA A 62 -17.53 33.24 -17.17
C ALA A 62 -16.23 33.91 -16.68
N LYS A 63 -15.32 34.27 -17.60
CA LYS A 63 -14.06 34.97 -17.29
C LYS A 63 -14.28 36.43 -16.85
N LEU A 64 -15.33 37.09 -17.34
CA LEU A 64 -15.71 38.46 -16.94
C LEU A 64 -16.37 38.51 -15.55
N PHE A 65 -17.09 37.45 -15.16
CA PHE A 65 -17.75 37.34 -13.85
C PHE A 65 -16.73 37.12 -12.71
N SER A 66 -15.72 36.27 -12.95
CA SER A 66 -14.65 36.00 -11.99
C SER A 66 -13.74 37.23 -11.74
N ARG A 67 -13.54 38.09 -12.74
CA ARG A 67 -12.82 39.37 -12.59
C ARG A 67 -13.60 40.44 -11.82
N LYS A 68 -14.95 40.43 -11.85
CA LYS A 68 -15.78 41.38 -11.09
C LYS A 68 -15.87 41.03 -9.59
N ILE A 69 -15.79 39.75 -9.23
CA ILE A 69 -15.74 39.30 -7.83
C ILE A 69 -14.39 39.64 -7.19
N GLY A 70 -13.29 39.55 -7.94
CA GLY A 70 -11.95 39.93 -7.47
C GLY A 70 -11.77 41.43 -7.17
N ILE A 71 -12.57 42.31 -7.77
CA ILE A 71 -12.50 43.77 -7.54
C ILE A 71 -13.36 44.21 -6.35
N LEU A 72 -14.41 43.45 -5.99
CA LEU A 72 -15.25 43.77 -4.82
C LEU A 72 -14.57 43.44 -3.47
N LEU A 73 -13.58 42.54 -3.47
CA LEU A 73 -12.84 42.14 -2.25
C LEU A 73 -11.66 43.05 -1.89
N LEU A 74 -11.33 44.04 -2.72
CA LEU A 74 -10.22 44.98 -2.50
C LEU A 74 -10.61 46.31 -1.82
N PHE A 75 -11.90 46.54 -1.51
CA PHE A 75 -12.38 47.80 -0.93
C PHE A 75 -12.90 47.72 0.53
N ALA A 76 -12.78 46.58 1.21
CA ALA A 76 -13.26 46.43 2.59
C ALA A 76 -12.12 46.34 3.63
N GLY A 77 -11.08 47.18 3.50
CA GLY A 77 -9.95 47.21 4.43
C GLY A 77 -9.45 48.62 4.74
N ALA A 78 -10.14 49.34 5.64
CA ALA A 78 -9.57 50.48 6.38
C ALA A 78 -10.48 50.92 7.56
N ALA A 79 -10.15 50.53 8.80
CA ALA A 79 -10.30 51.34 10.03
C ALA A 79 -9.83 50.60 11.31
N THR A 80 -8.60 50.91 11.74
CA THR A 80 -8.15 51.33 13.10
C THR A 80 -8.59 50.59 14.39
N VAL A 81 -7.64 49.83 14.98
CA VAL A 81 -7.05 49.88 16.36
C VAL A 81 -7.94 50.19 17.60
N LEU A 82 -8.00 49.26 18.60
CA LEU A 82 -7.45 49.36 20.00
C LEU A 82 -8.09 48.36 21.02
N VAL A 83 -7.31 47.36 21.49
CA VAL A 83 -7.14 46.81 22.89
C VAL A 83 -8.33 46.17 23.69
N LEU A 84 -8.25 44.84 23.96
CA LEU A 84 -8.29 44.12 25.28
C LEU A 84 -8.87 42.66 25.27
N LEU A 85 -8.09 41.73 25.86
CA LEU A 85 -8.43 40.54 26.70
C LEU A 85 -9.06 39.23 26.13
N TYR A 86 -8.24 38.15 26.16
CA TYR A 86 -8.52 36.70 26.44
C TYR A 86 -9.51 35.89 25.53
N PRO A 87 -9.50 34.53 25.52
CA PRO A 87 -9.45 33.72 24.30
C PRO A 87 -10.68 32.81 24.11
N GLY A 88 -10.91 32.33 22.89
CA GLY A 88 -11.90 31.27 22.67
C GLY A 88 -12.14 30.91 21.21
N SER A 89 -11.72 29.69 20.86
CA SER A 89 -12.35 28.77 19.89
C SER A 89 -12.78 29.31 18.51
N GLY A 90 -12.06 28.90 17.47
CA GLY A 90 -12.54 28.94 16.08
C GLY A 90 -12.15 27.66 15.34
N ASN A 91 -13.14 26.77 15.16
CA ASN A 91 -13.05 25.62 14.25
C ASN A 91 -12.97 26.11 12.81
N GLY A 92 -11.92 25.72 12.08
CA GLY A 92 -11.86 25.73 10.62
C GLY A 92 -12.13 24.33 10.11
N SER A 93 -13.20 24.18 9.33
CA SER A 93 -13.60 22.94 8.67
C SER A 93 -12.73 22.70 7.42
N GLU A 94 -11.87 21.68 7.46
CA GLU A 94 -11.23 21.10 6.28
C GLU A 94 -11.93 19.78 5.92
N THR A 95 -12.15 19.58 4.62
CA THR A 95 -12.79 18.40 4.03
C THR A 95 -11.85 17.19 4.11
N GLY A 96 -12.09 16.28 5.07
CA GLY A 96 -11.34 15.03 5.25
C GLY A 96 -11.92 13.82 4.49
N ASN A 97 -11.05 12.85 4.19
CA ASN A 97 -11.28 11.65 3.38
C ASN A 97 -12.16 10.57 4.08
N PRO A 98 -12.95 9.76 3.36
CA PRO A 98 -13.85 8.72 3.88
C PRO A 98 -13.23 7.62 4.74
N GLU A 99 -11.98 7.22 4.52
CA GLU A 99 -11.28 6.28 5.42
C GLU A 99 -10.86 6.98 6.72
N GLU A 100 -10.44 8.25 6.62
CA GLU A 100 -10.27 9.12 7.78
C GLU A 100 -11.62 9.34 8.47
N GLN A 101 -12.76 9.45 7.76
CA GLN A 101 -14.10 9.59 8.36
C GLN A 101 -14.63 8.31 9.02
N GLU A 102 -14.25 7.11 8.57
CA GLU A 102 -14.60 5.88 9.30
C GLU A 102 -13.89 5.82 10.66
N GLN A 103 -12.71 6.45 10.77
CA GLN A 103 -11.94 6.51 12.01
C GLN A 103 -12.13 7.81 12.80
N GLN A 104 -12.42 8.95 12.17
CA GLN A 104 -12.61 10.29 12.74
C GLN A 104 -14.06 10.60 13.11
N ASN A 105 -15.08 9.98 12.48
CA ASN A 105 -16.47 10.16 12.95
C ASN A 105 -16.75 9.44 14.28
N GLU A 106 -15.75 8.82 14.90
CA GLU A 106 -15.77 8.39 16.31
C GLU A 106 -15.05 9.36 17.29
N PHE A 107 -14.46 10.48 16.83
CA PHE A 107 -13.54 11.30 17.64
C PHE A 107 -14.14 12.46 18.45
N GLU A 108 -15.43 12.76 18.34
CA GLU A 108 -16.07 13.71 19.27
C GLU A 108 -17.04 12.96 20.18
N HIS A 109 -16.67 12.71 21.44
CA HIS A 109 -17.48 13.03 22.63
C HIS A 109 -16.76 12.74 23.96
N ASN A 110 -16.57 13.83 24.71
CA ASN A 110 -16.44 13.97 26.16
C ASN A 110 -15.09 13.65 26.83
N ALA A 111 -14.23 14.68 26.80
CA ALA A 111 -13.23 14.92 27.84
C ALA A 111 -13.92 15.49 29.10
N ILE A 112 -13.73 14.83 30.25
CA ILE A 112 -13.95 15.40 31.58
C ILE A 112 -12.62 15.36 32.32
N PHE A 113 -12.03 16.53 32.50
CA PHE A 113 -10.81 16.75 33.29
C PHE A 113 -11.11 16.53 34.78
N THR A 114 -10.26 15.75 35.44
CA THR A 114 -10.04 15.89 36.89
C THR A 114 -8.54 16.09 37.11
N GLU A 115 -8.17 17.33 37.40
CA GLU A 115 -6.84 17.72 37.84
C GLU A 115 -6.57 17.19 39.25
N ARG A 116 -5.44 16.53 39.45
CA ARG A 116 -4.74 16.53 40.74
C ARG A 116 -3.25 16.74 40.52
N SER A 117 -2.80 17.81 41.15
CA SER A 117 -1.46 18.33 41.30
C SER A 117 -0.54 17.40 42.09
N ALA A 118 0.74 17.36 41.71
CA ALA A 118 1.85 17.08 42.60
C ALA A 118 3.15 17.69 42.04
N GLU A 119 3.63 18.74 42.70
CA GLU A 119 4.97 19.32 42.57
C GLU A 119 6.05 18.37 43.12
N GLY A 120 7.30 18.47 42.63
CA GLY A 120 8.43 17.80 43.28
C GLY A 120 9.75 17.74 42.50
N SER A 121 10.50 18.84 42.52
CA SER A 121 11.98 18.96 42.58
C SER A 121 12.91 17.73 42.34
N LEU A 122 13.87 17.89 41.40
CA LEU A 122 15.25 17.37 41.45
C LEU A 122 15.99 17.92 42.70
N PRO A 123 16.96 17.22 43.35
CA PRO A 123 18.23 16.80 42.70
C PRO A 123 18.91 15.53 43.29
N GLY A 124 20.05 15.13 42.69
CA GLY A 124 21.19 14.62 43.47
C GLY A 124 21.63 13.18 43.20
N CYS A 125 22.81 13.07 42.60
CA CYS A 125 23.61 11.85 42.48
C CYS A 125 23.72 11.09 43.81
N THR A 126 23.33 9.81 43.84
CA THR A 126 23.88 8.84 44.78
C THR A 126 23.99 7.47 44.12
N ALA A 127 25.18 6.87 44.21
CA ALA A 127 25.46 5.52 43.76
C ALA A 127 25.02 4.51 44.83
N SER A 128 24.38 3.42 44.42
CA SER A 128 24.20 2.23 45.25
C SER A 128 24.80 1.01 44.53
N LYS A 129 25.65 0.29 45.26
CA LYS A 129 26.33 -0.95 44.86
C LYS A 129 25.62 -2.16 45.47
N SER A 130 25.86 -3.32 44.84
CA SER A 130 25.64 -4.73 45.27
C SER A 130 24.32 -5.35 44.77
N SER A 131 24.24 -6.60 44.28
CA SER A 131 25.18 -7.73 44.08
C SER A 131 24.60 -8.62 42.95
N LEU A 132 25.35 -9.07 41.92
CA LEU A 132 26.30 -10.20 41.82
C LEU A 132 25.70 -11.62 41.87
N ARG A 133 25.52 -12.24 40.69
CA ARG A 133 26.05 -13.56 40.20
C ARG A 133 25.19 -14.00 38.99
N ALA A 134 25.74 -14.31 37.81
CA ALA A 134 26.68 -15.42 37.61
C ALA A 134 27.77 -15.10 36.56
N ARG A 135 28.96 -15.66 36.82
CA ARG A 135 30.18 -15.64 36.00
C ARG A 135 30.11 -16.72 34.91
N PHE A 136 30.70 -16.46 33.75
CA PHE A 136 31.83 -17.24 33.22
C PHE A 136 32.72 -16.36 32.32
N MET A 137 33.98 -16.79 32.20
CA MET A 137 35.21 -16.02 32.00
C MET A 137 35.41 -15.39 30.61
N TYR A 138 35.94 -14.16 30.56
CA TYR A 138 37.22 -13.85 29.89
C TYR A 138 37.81 -12.55 30.48
N SER A 139 39.13 -12.54 30.56
CA SER A 139 39.97 -11.67 31.39
C SER A 139 40.02 -10.20 30.98
N SER A 140 40.15 -9.39 32.03
CA SER A 140 40.45 -7.97 32.12
C SER A 140 41.54 -7.42 31.20
N PHE A 141 41.23 -6.31 30.53
CA PHE A 141 42.17 -5.19 30.35
C PHE A 141 41.47 -3.87 30.68
N GLY A 142 42.01 -3.21 31.71
CA GLY A 142 41.93 -1.80 32.10
C GLY A 142 40.76 -0.93 31.64
N THR A 143 39.85 -0.63 32.57
CA THR A 143 39.10 0.62 32.57
C THR A 143 40.05 1.77 32.91
N GLY A 144 40.35 2.60 31.93
CA GLY A 144 41.14 3.80 32.13
C GLY A 144 41.31 4.55 30.83
N TYR A 145 40.27 5.27 30.40
CA TYR A 145 40.46 6.44 29.55
C TYR A 145 39.44 7.52 29.91
N SER A 146 40.01 8.57 30.48
CA SER A 146 39.58 9.95 30.52
C SER A 146 38.71 10.41 29.35
N ASN A 147 37.74 11.28 29.68
CA ASN A 147 37.14 12.24 28.76
C ASN A 147 38.23 12.93 27.94
N CYS A 148 38.27 12.63 26.65
CA CYS A 148 38.78 13.50 25.60
C CYS A 148 37.74 13.41 24.50
N ASP A 149 37.09 14.52 24.17
CA ASP A 149 36.21 14.65 23.01
C ASP A 149 37.01 14.31 21.75
N LEU A 150 36.97 13.05 21.37
CA LEU A 150 37.29 12.62 20.02
C LEU A 150 36.08 13.02 19.17
N PRO A 151 36.26 13.70 18.01
CA PRO A 151 35.13 13.96 17.12
C PRO A 151 34.44 12.63 16.84
N LYS A 152 33.10 12.56 16.90
CA LYS A 152 32.31 11.31 16.77
C LYS A 152 32.93 10.33 15.76
N GLY A 153 33.39 10.84 14.61
CA GLY A 153 34.11 10.10 13.57
C GLY A 153 35.33 9.26 14.01
N ALA A 154 36.16 9.68 14.96
CA ALA A 154 37.32 8.91 15.41
C ALA A 154 36.95 7.67 16.26
N SER A 155 35.79 7.69 16.94
CA SER A 155 35.23 6.50 17.60
C SER A 155 34.68 5.51 16.56
N VAL A 156 33.96 6.03 15.55
CA VAL A 156 33.44 5.26 14.41
C VAL A 156 34.58 4.59 13.65
N LEU A 157 35.63 5.32 13.32
CA LEU A 157 36.81 4.82 12.61
C LEU A 157 37.52 3.71 13.38
N ARG A 158 37.71 3.84 14.69
CA ARG A 158 38.29 2.78 15.52
C ARG A 158 37.42 1.52 15.50
N TRP A 159 36.11 1.70 15.62
CA TRP A 159 35.17 0.59 15.52
C TRP A 159 35.22 -0.05 14.12
N MET A 160 35.21 0.72 13.04
CA MET A 160 35.35 0.19 11.69
C MET A 160 36.69 -0.53 11.48
N LYS A 161 37.83 0.00 11.97
CA LYS A 161 39.13 -0.70 11.95
C LYS A 161 39.04 -2.08 12.62
N SER A 162 38.29 -2.18 13.72
CA SER A 162 38.07 -3.47 14.39
C SER A 162 37.16 -4.43 13.61
N GLN A 163 36.31 -3.93 12.71
CA GLN A 163 35.47 -4.77 11.86
C GLN A 163 36.20 -5.21 10.57
N PHE A 164 37.27 -4.52 10.15
CA PHE A 164 38.08 -4.87 8.96
C PHE A 164 39.55 -5.12 9.32
N PRO A 165 39.92 -6.35 9.73
CA PRO A 165 41.30 -6.69 10.12
C PRO A 165 42.33 -6.49 8.99
N HIS A 166 41.92 -6.66 7.73
CA HIS A 166 42.74 -6.47 6.52
C HIS A 166 42.49 -5.12 5.83
N HIS A 167 42.35 -4.05 6.60
CA HIS A 167 42.01 -2.72 6.05
C HIS A 167 43.07 -2.14 5.10
N GLY A 168 44.31 -2.66 5.13
CA GLY A 168 45.46 -2.26 4.31
C GLY A 168 45.22 -2.08 2.81
N SER A 169 44.27 -2.82 2.24
CA SER A 169 44.00 -2.87 0.80
C SER A 169 42.59 -2.42 0.41
N LEU A 170 41.76 -1.96 1.36
CA LEU A 170 40.35 -1.63 1.10
C LEU A 170 40.19 -0.45 0.14
N LYS A 171 39.31 -0.61 -0.85
CA LYS A 171 38.83 0.46 -1.72
C LYS A 171 37.53 1.03 -1.15
N ILE A 172 37.55 2.30 -0.76
CA ILE A 172 36.47 2.95 -0.04
C ILE A 172 35.79 3.97 -0.95
N GLY A 173 34.46 3.93 -1.04
CA GLY A 173 33.64 5.00 -1.62
C GLY A 173 33.07 5.91 -0.53
N LEU A 174 33.26 7.21 -0.65
CA LEU A 174 32.65 8.22 0.23
C LEU A 174 31.49 8.90 -0.50
N VAL A 175 30.31 8.94 0.14
CA VAL A 175 29.08 9.55 -0.39
C VAL A 175 28.55 10.54 0.64
N ASN A 176 28.33 11.80 0.23
CA ASN A 176 27.89 12.88 1.13
C ASN A 176 28.82 13.06 2.37
N ILE A 177 30.13 13.18 2.12
CA ILE A 177 31.12 13.55 3.13
C ILE A 177 31.82 14.85 2.67
N ASP A 178 31.81 15.87 3.52
CA ASP A 178 32.35 17.20 3.21
C ASP A 178 33.84 17.17 2.91
N GLY A 179 34.34 18.08 2.06
CA GLY A 179 35.74 18.08 1.60
C GLY A 179 36.79 18.19 2.71
N GLU A 180 36.53 18.97 3.77
CA GLU A 180 37.40 19.00 4.95
C GLU A 180 37.39 17.68 5.71
N ASP A 181 36.22 17.05 5.80
CA ASP A 181 36.07 15.74 6.42
C ASP A 181 36.69 14.65 5.55
N VAL A 182 36.65 14.73 4.20
CA VAL A 182 37.37 13.80 3.31
C VAL A 182 38.87 13.82 3.60
N ARG A 183 39.47 15.00 3.84
CA ARG A 183 40.90 15.09 4.23
C ARG A 183 41.15 14.43 5.59
N LYS A 184 40.28 14.66 6.56
CA LYS A 184 40.36 14.01 7.90
C LYS A 184 40.18 12.50 7.79
N TRP A 185 39.18 12.03 7.04
CA TRP A 185 38.93 10.61 6.77
C TRP A 185 40.14 10.00 6.07
N THR A 186 40.67 10.61 5.02
CA THR A 186 41.91 10.18 4.35
C THR A 186 43.10 10.11 5.31
N GLN A 187 43.19 11.04 6.25
CA GLN A 187 44.22 11.03 7.29
C GLN A 187 44.01 9.91 8.32
N TYR A 188 42.78 9.66 8.77
CA TYR A 188 42.44 8.62 9.75
C TYR A 188 42.47 7.20 9.17
N THR A 189 42.19 7.10 7.88
CA THR A 189 42.33 5.91 7.04
C THR A 189 43.72 5.85 6.40
N ARG A 190 44.72 6.59 6.90
CA ARG A 190 46.13 6.35 6.50
C ARG A 190 46.48 4.89 6.78
N GLY A 191 46.84 4.18 5.72
CA GLY A 191 47.06 2.72 5.76
C GLY A 191 45.82 1.89 5.48
N TRP A 192 44.67 2.49 5.15
CA TRP A 192 43.64 1.83 4.38
C TRP A 192 43.95 2.04 2.90
N GLY A 193 43.37 1.24 2.00
CA GLY A 193 43.64 1.31 0.57
C GLY A 193 43.12 2.59 -0.10
N LYS A 194 42.56 2.46 -1.31
CA LYS A 194 42.23 3.60 -2.17
C LYS A 194 40.88 4.24 -1.80
N VAL A 195 40.85 5.56 -1.60
CA VAL A 195 39.61 6.31 -1.31
C VAL A 195 39.09 7.00 -2.59
N HIS A 196 37.79 6.86 -2.85
CA HIS A 196 37.05 7.48 -3.95
C HIS A 196 35.92 8.35 -3.39
N ASN A 197 35.79 9.59 -3.83
CA ASN A 197 34.71 10.48 -3.42
C ASN A 197 33.66 10.62 -4.53
N PHE A 198 32.38 10.56 -4.18
CA PHE A 198 31.25 10.63 -5.10
C PHE A 198 30.35 11.84 -4.76
N PRO A 199 30.67 13.05 -5.27
CA PRO A 199 29.84 14.22 -5.06
C PRO A 199 28.59 14.19 -5.93
N PHE A 200 27.51 14.80 -5.45
CA PHE A 200 26.27 15.03 -6.17
C PHE A 200 25.59 16.30 -5.67
N ARG A 201 24.69 16.88 -6.47
CA ARG A 201 23.93 18.07 -6.07
C ARG A 201 22.79 17.69 -5.12
N SER A 202 22.67 18.39 -3.99
CA SER A 202 21.61 18.12 -3.01
C SER A 202 20.23 18.51 -3.55
N ALA A 203 19.19 17.73 -3.23
CA ALA A 203 17.79 18.01 -3.54
C ALA A 203 17.39 19.42 -3.03
N SER A 204 17.84 19.78 -1.82
CA SER A 204 17.58 21.11 -1.24
C SER A 204 18.18 22.25 -2.08
N SER A 205 19.32 22.02 -2.75
CA SER A 205 19.93 23.03 -3.62
C SER A 205 19.17 23.23 -4.93
N LEU A 206 18.28 22.29 -5.27
CA LEU A 206 17.40 22.35 -6.44
C LEU A 206 15.98 22.82 -6.08
N GLY A 207 15.72 23.14 -4.81
CA GLY A 207 14.38 23.53 -4.35
C GLY A 207 13.37 22.37 -4.33
N LEU A 208 13.83 21.12 -4.37
CA LEU A 208 12.98 19.94 -4.36
C LEU A 208 12.51 19.60 -2.95
N ASN A 209 11.23 19.23 -2.83
CA ASN A 209 10.54 18.87 -1.60
C ASN A 209 9.98 17.45 -1.67
N TRP A 210 9.56 16.90 -0.52
CA TRP A 210 8.94 15.58 -0.47
C TRP A 210 7.66 15.48 -1.32
N SER A 211 6.84 16.54 -1.31
CA SER A 211 5.58 16.64 -2.07
C SER A 211 5.78 16.54 -3.58
N ASP A 212 6.95 16.93 -4.09
CA ASP A 212 7.25 16.82 -5.52
C ASP A 212 7.45 15.35 -5.95
N PHE A 213 7.83 14.49 -4.99
CA PHE A 213 8.02 13.06 -5.20
C PHE A 213 6.83 12.22 -4.76
N TYR A 214 6.01 12.73 -3.84
CA TYR A 214 4.82 12.07 -3.33
C TYR A 214 3.64 13.05 -3.39
N PRO A 215 3.14 13.35 -4.60
CA PRO A 215 1.97 14.20 -4.76
C PRO A 215 0.70 13.47 -4.33
N GLU A 216 -0.29 14.25 -3.91
CA GLU A 216 -1.64 13.74 -3.59
C GLU A 216 -2.29 13.06 -4.79
N TRP A 217 -2.16 13.68 -5.97
CA TRP A 217 -2.80 13.20 -7.19
C TRP A 217 -1.80 13.12 -8.35
N ILE A 218 -1.97 12.09 -9.18
CA ILE A 218 -1.35 11.99 -10.51
C ILE A 218 -2.39 11.48 -11.51
N ASP A 219 -2.17 11.74 -12.80
CA ASP A 219 -2.95 11.17 -13.90
C ASP A 219 -2.59 9.70 -14.10
N GLU A 220 -3.11 8.83 -13.21
CA GLU A 220 -2.80 7.40 -13.26
C GLU A 220 -3.32 6.71 -14.52
N GLU A 221 -4.35 7.27 -15.17
CA GLU A 221 -4.92 6.72 -16.40
C GLU A 221 -4.17 7.17 -17.66
N GLU A 222 -3.17 8.06 -17.50
CA GLU A 222 -2.36 8.64 -18.59
C GLU A 222 -3.24 9.29 -19.68
N THR A 223 -4.36 9.90 -19.28
CA THR A 223 -5.31 10.53 -20.21
C THR A 223 -4.81 11.85 -20.79
N ASP A 224 -4.10 12.63 -19.99
CA ASP A 224 -3.53 13.93 -20.33
C ASP A 224 -2.01 13.83 -20.52
N SER A 225 -1.33 13.15 -19.60
CA SER A 225 0.13 13.02 -19.63
C SER A 225 0.62 11.82 -18.83
N ILE A 226 1.78 11.27 -19.22
CA ILE A 226 2.45 10.21 -18.45
C ILE A 226 3.10 10.86 -17.21
N PRO A 227 2.67 10.53 -15.99
CA PRO A 227 3.26 11.09 -14.77
C PRO A 227 4.73 10.72 -14.65
N LYS A 228 5.58 11.69 -14.32
CA LYS A 228 7.01 11.48 -14.11
C LYS A 228 7.51 12.21 -12.89
N CYS A 229 8.43 11.57 -12.19
CA CYS A 229 9.09 12.19 -11.06
C CYS A 229 10.12 13.24 -11.50
N PRO A 230 10.32 14.33 -10.71
CA PRO A 230 11.42 15.25 -10.95
C PRO A 230 12.77 14.52 -10.96
N HIS A 231 13.69 14.97 -11.81
CA HIS A 231 15.02 14.37 -11.89
C HIS A 231 15.79 14.60 -10.58
N LEU A 232 15.99 13.53 -9.79
CA LEU A 232 16.79 13.53 -8.58
C LEU A 232 18.25 13.13 -8.93
N PRO A 233 19.23 14.05 -8.87
CA PRO A 233 20.59 13.74 -9.28
C PRO A 233 21.25 12.75 -8.30
N LEU A 234 21.76 11.64 -8.84
CA LEU A 234 22.52 10.62 -8.13
C LEU A 234 23.95 10.54 -8.71
N PRO A 235 24.95 10.17 -7.90
CA PRO A 235 26.32 9.98 -8.38
C PRO A 235 26.42 8.79 -9.35
N SER A 236 27.34 8.88 -10.30
CA SER A 236 27.68 7.79 -11.22
C SER A 236 29.06 7.23 -10.91
N VAL A 237 29.23 5.92 -11.11
CA VAL A 237 30.49 5.21 -10.94
C VAL A 237 31.09 4.93 -12.31
N SER A 238 32.36 5.31 -12.51
CA SER A 238 33.06 5.02 -13.76
C SER A 238 33.21 3.50 -13.99
N SER A 239 33.07 3.08 -15.24
CA SER A 239 33.21 1.67 -15.63
C SER A 239 34.52 1.06 -15.11
N GLY A 240 34.41 -0.11 -14.46
CA GLY A 240 35.56 -0.85 -13.91
C GLY A 240 35.99 -0.45 -12.50
N VAL A 241 35.41 0.59 -11.90
CA VAL A 241 35.64 0.91 -10.48
C VAL A 241 34.88 -0.08 -9.61
N LYS A 242 35.63 -0.92 -8.89
CA LYS A 242 35.10 -1.79 -7.83
C LYS A 242 35.51 -1.26 -6.46
N LEU A 243 34.56 -1.24 -5.54
CA LEU A 243 34.75 -0.76 -4.16
C LEU A 243 34.42 -1.87 -3.18
N ASP A 244 35.12 -1.90 -2.06
CA ASP A 244 34.91 -2.90 -1.01
C ASP A 244 33.90 -2.38 0.04
N VAL A 245 33.91 -1.07 0.31
CA VAL A 245 33.07 -0.43 1.33
C VAL A 245 32.57 0.92 0.84
N ILE A 246 31.27 1.18 0.98
CA ILE A 246 30.68 2.52 0.83
C ILE A 246 30.45 3.12 2.21
N ILE A 247 30.82 4.38 2.41
CA ILE A 247 30.59 5.13 3.64
C ILE A 247 29.78 6.37 3.29
N THR A 248 28.67 6.56 3.98
CA THR A 248 27.86 7.76 3.86
C THR A 248 27.50 8.35 5.22
N ARG A 249 27.35 9.67 5.27
CA ARG A 249 26.82 10.38 6.43
C ARG A 249 25.47 10.99 6.07
N VAL A 250 24.46 10.73 6.87
CA VAL A 250 23.10 11.24 6.65
C VAL A 250 22.73 12.16 7.82
N PRO A 251 22.60 13.48 7.58
CA PRO A 251 22.27 14.45 8.62
C PRO A 251 20.81 14.31 9.08
N GLY A 252 20.49 14.94 10.20
CA GLY A 252 19.13 15.04 10.73
C GLY A 252 19.00 14.49 12.16
N ASP A 253 17.97 14.98 12.83
CA ASP A 253 17.51 14.49 14.12
C ASP A 253 16.18 13.75 13.95
N CYS A 254 16.01 12.70 14.71
CA CYS A 254 14.92 11.72 14.62
C CYS A 254 14.08 11.72 15.90
N GLY A 255 14.26 12.76 16.72
CA GLY A 255 13.49 12.98 17.92
C GLY A 255 12.00 13.23 17.64
N PRO A 256 11.18 13.25 18.69
CA PRO A 256 9.75 13.49 18.57
C PRO A 256 9.44 14.82 17.86
N GLY A 257 8.42 14.82 16.99
CA GLY A 257 7.97 16.02 16.27
C GLY A 257 8.76 16.39 15.02
N THR A 258 9.80 15.64 14.63
CA THR A 258 10.49 15.85 13.35
C THR A 258 9.88 14.99 12.24
N ASN A 259 9.60 15.58 11.06
CA ASN A 259 9.12 14.83 9.89
C ASN A 259 10.27 14.13 9.12
N TRP A 260 11.26 13.60 9.87
CA TRP A 260 12.52 13.11 9.32
C TRP A 260 12.36 11.91 8.37
N ARG A 261 11.26 11.16 8.53
CA ARG A 261 10.89 10.01 7.69
C ARG A 261 10.53 10.43 6.27
N ARG A 262 10.06 11.67 6.09
CA ARG A 262 9.63 12.26 4.80
C ARG A 262 10.53 13.45 4.42
N ASP A 263 11.85 13.23 4.49
CA ASP A 263 12.88 14.20 4.09
C ASP A 263 13.55 13.73 2.79
N ILE A 264 13.32 14.48 1.71
CA ILE A 264 13.85 14.15 0.37
C ILE A 264 15.38 14.21 0.31
N ARG A 265 16.03 15.08 1.10
CA ARG A 265 17.49 15.14 1.15
C ARG A 265 18.05 13.88 1.81
N ARG A 266 17.43 13.42 2.90
CA ARG A 266 17.82 12.14 3.53
C ARG A 266 17.65 10.98 2.57
N LEU A 267 16.50 10.89 1.90
CA LEU A 267 16.23 9.84 0.92
C LEU A 267 17.27 9.87 -0.22
N GLN A 268 17.56 11.04 -0.79
CA GLN A 268 18.55 11.18 -1.85
C GLN A 268 19.94 10.67 -1.44
N ILE A 269 20.41 11.02 -0.23
CA ILE A 269 21.74 10.58 0.23
C ILE A 269 21.80 9.05 0.34
N LEU A 270 20.72 8.43 0.82
CA LEU A 270 20.62 6.99 0.97
C LEU A 270 20.53 6.29 -0.39
N LEU A 271 19.75 6.82 -1.33
CA LEU A 271 19.69 6.36 -2.72
C LEU A 271 21.05 6.52 -3.42
N ALA A 272 21.78 7.60 -3.16
CA ALA A 272 23.12 7.82 -3.69
C ALA A 272 24.09 6.76 -3.17
N ALA A 273 24.05 6.44 -1.87
CA ALA A 273 24.88 5.38 -1.30
C ALA A 273 24.55 4.01 -1.88
N ALA A 274 23.26 3.68 -2.03
CA ALA A 274 22.82 2.43 -2.66
C ALA A 274 23.23 2.37 -4.15
N THR A 275 23.15 3.49 -4.87
CA THR A 275 23.53 3.59 -6.29
C THR A 275 25.02 3.34 -6.47
N VAL A 276 25.87 3.98 -5.66
CA VAL A 276 27.32 3.75 -5.71
C VAL A 276 27.64 2.30 -5.32
N ALA A 277 26.99 1.76 -4.28
CA ALA A 277 27.18 0.38 -3.87
C ALA A 277 26.83 -0.62 -4.99
N SER A 278 25.69 -0.40 -5.65
CA SER A 278 25.21 -1.22 -6.75
C SER A 278 26.16 -1.16 -7.96
N GLN A 279 26.48 0.03 -8.45
CA GLN A 279 27.32 0.23 -9.64
C GLN A 279 28.78 -0.20 -9.41
N ALA A 280 29.31 -0.01 -8.19
CA ALA A 280 30.68 -0.41 -7.83
C ALA A 280 30.80 -1.86 -7.32
N GLN A 281 29.70 -2.63 -7.30
CA GLN A 281 29.64 -4.01 -6.80
C GLN A 281 30.14 -4.14 -5.35
N SER A 282 29.88 -3.13 -4.52
CA SER A 282 30.25 -3.13 -3.11
C SER A 282 29.21 -3.88 -2.30
N MET A 283 29.64 -4.84 -1.50
CA MET A 283 28.75 -5.60 -0.61
C MET A 283 28.63 -4.97 0.78
N VAL A 284 29.44 -3.96 1.11
CA VAL A 284 29.40 -3.33 2.43
C VAL A 284 29.00 -1.87 2.31
N VAL A 285 27.99 -1.47 3.09
CA VAL A 285 27.55 -0.07 3.20
C VAL A 285 27.53 0.34 4.68
N VAL A 286 28.21 1.43 4.98
CA VAL A 286 28.28 2.05 6.30
C VAL A 286 27.52 3.36 6.25
N ILE A 287 26.46 3.45 7.04
CA ILE A 287 25.62 4.64 7.14
C ILE A 287 25.84 5.25 8.52
N ILE A 288 26.29 6.50 8.56
CA ILE A 288 26.45 7.28 9.78
C ILE A 288 25.22 8.18 9.90
N SER A 289 24.26 7.80 10.74
CA SER A 289 23.04 8.55 11.02
C SER A 289 22.43 8.19 12.37
N ASN A 290 21.86 9.17 13.05
CA ASN A 290 21.03 8.92 14.23
C ASN A 290 19.72 8.20 13.85
N CYS A 291 19.24 8.38 12.62
CA CYS A 291 17.95 7.84 12.19
C CYS A 291 18.12 6.61 11.33
N ARG A 292 17.16 5.71 11.44
CA ARG A 292 17.15 4.47 10.70
C ARG A 292 16.99 4.74 9.19
N PRO A 293 17.76 4.07 8.31
CA PRO A 293 17.49 4.04 6.88
C PRO A 293 16.13 3.38 6.54
N PRO A 294 15.50 3.70 5.38
CA PRO A 294 14.29 3.03 4.92
C PRO A 294 14.45 1.51 4.87
N LEU A 295 13.48 0.81 5.45
CA LEU A 295 13.52 -0.66 5.61
C LEU A 295 13.55 -1.41 4.30
N ASN A 296 12.96 -0.83 3.26
CA ASN A 296 12.87 -1.43 1.95
C ASN A 296 13.99 -0.99 0.99
N LEU A 297 14.93 -0.15 1.44
CA LEU A 297 16.19 0.12 0.74
C LEU A 297 17.35 -0.66 1.36
N PHE A 298 17.53 -0.48 2.67
CA PHE A 298 18.54 -1.18 3.49
C PHE A 298 17.82 -2.03 4.53
N THR A 299 17.62 -3.29 4.21
CA THR A 299 16.72 -4.18 4.95
C THR A 299 17.22 -4.55 6.33
N CYS A 300 16.30 -5.01 7.15
CA CYS A 300 16.62 -5.48 8.49
C CYS A 300 17.58 -6.67 8.46
N ASP A 301 17.42 -7.59 7.51
CA ASP A 301 18.28 -8.78 7.38
C ASP A 301 19.69 -8.46 6.85
N GLU A 302 19.84 -7.35 6.13
CA GLU A 302 21.16 -6.86 5.67
C GLU A 302 21.93 -6.15 6.80
N LEU A 303 21.28 -5.78 7.92
CA LEU A 303 21.94 -5.07 9.02
C LEU A 303 22.84 -6.03 9.82
N LEU A 304 24.15 -5.96 9.59
CA LEU A 304 25.13 -6.79 10.29
C LEU A 304 25.33 -6.32 11.73
N LYS A 305 25.44 -4.99 11.93
CA LYS A 305 25.69 -4.42 13.25
C LYS A 305 25.32 -2.94 13.30
N ARG A 306 24.77 -2.53 14.45
CA ARG A 306 24.60 -1.12 14.80
C ARG A 306 25.43 -0.79 16.04
N ARG A 307 26.09 0.36 16.03
CA ARG A 307 26.72 0.96 17.22
C ARG A 307 26.48 2.46 17.19
N ASP A 308 25.78 2.97 18.20
CA ASP A 308 25.42 4.38 18.30
C ASP A 308 24.69 4.87 17.03
N ASP A 309 25.29 5.82 16.31
CA ASP A 309 24.82 6.41 15.05
C ASP A 309 25.41 5.71 13.80
N VAL A 310 26.04 4.54 13.95
CA VAL A 310 26.66 3.81 12.83
C VAL A 310 25.92 2.52 12.54
N TRP A 311 25.51 2.38 11.28
CA TRP A 311 24.82 1.22 10.74
C TRP A 311 25.71 0.55 9.70
N LEU A 312 26.04 -0.72 9.92
CA LEU A 312 26.87 -1.52 9.02
C LEU A 312 25.97 -2.56 8.35
N TYR A 313 25.81 -2.43 7.03
CA TYR A 313 25.03 -3.33 6.20
C TYR A 313 25.92 -4.21 5.33
N LEU A 314 25.54 -5.48 5.21
CA LEU A 314 26.02 -6.42 4.20
C LEU A 314 24.92 -6.58 3.16
N VAL A 315 25.09 -5.94 2.00
CA VAL A 315 24.09 -5.82 0.94
C VAL A 315 24.40 -6.73 -0.24
N ASP A 316 23.35 -7.12 -0.98
CA ASP A 316 23.49 -7.68 -2.32
C ASP A 316 23.33 -6.57 -3.36
N PHE A 317 24.37 -6.32 -4.16
CA PHE A 317 24.36 -5.23 -5.14
C PHE A 317 23.38 -5.47 -6.31
N HIS A 318 23.00 -6.71 -6.60
CA HIS A 318 21.94 -7.03 -7.56
C HIS A 318 20.56 -6.73 -6.97
N GLU A 319 20.34 -7.01 -5.69
CA GLU A 319 19.07 -6.70 -5.04
C GLU A 319 18.88 -5.19 -4.88
N LEU A 320 19.95 -4.46 -4.51
CA LEU A 320 19.96 -3.00 -4.57
C LEU A 320 19.63 -2.49 -5.98
N GLN A 321 20.15 -3.13 -7.03
CA GLN A 321 19.83 -2.73 -8.40
C GLN A 321 18.34 -2.86 -8.71
N LYS A 322 17.67 -3.92 -8.23
CA LYS A 322 16.23 -4.12 -8.41
C LYS A 322 15.44 -3.04 -7.66
N ARG A 323 15.76 -2.79 -6.39
CA ARG A 323 15.12 -1.74 -5.57
C ARG A 323 15.31 -0.34 -6.16
N LEU A 324 16.44 -0.09 -6.84
CA LEU A 324 16.72 1.18 -7.54
C LEU A 324 16.12 1.26 -8.95
N SER A 325 15.51 0.19 -9.47
CA SER A 325 14.96 0.16 -10.83
C SER A 325 13.53 0.71 -10.93
N VAL A 326 12.88 0.95 -9.79
CA VAL A 326 11.55 1.58 -9.70
C VAL A 326 11.67 3.09 -9.49
N PRO A 327 10.61 3.86 -9.80
CA PRO A 327 10.60 5.30 -9.57
C PRO A 327 10.94 5.68 -8.12
N VAL A 328 11.59 6.85 -7.97
CA VAL A 328 12.07 7.37 -6.68
C VAL A 328 10.93 7.66 -5.71
N GLY A 329 9.75 8.03 -6.22
CA GLY A 329 8.57 8.34 -5.43
C GLY A 329 7.27 8.01 -6.15
N SER A 330 6.15 8.34 -5.51
CA SER A 330 4.80 8.03 -6.00
C SER A 330 4.28 8.98 -7.08
N CYS A 331 5.07 9.96 -7.52
CA CYS A 331 4.81 10.83 -8.69
C CYS A 331 4.80 10.11 -10.04
N GLU A 332 5.24 8.87 -10.08
CA GLU A 332 5.34 8.04 -11.29
C GLU A 332 4.92 6.62 -10.93
N LEU A 333 4.19 5.97 -11.85
CA LEU A 333 3.76 4.60 -11.65
C LEU A 333 4.96 3.65 -11.76
N ALA A 334 5.14 2.82 -10.72
CA ALA A 334 6.13 1.75 -10.73
C ALA A 334 5.72 0.58 -11.63
N PHE A 335 4.47 0.56 -12.07
CA PHE A 335 3.91 -0.46 -12.94
C PHE A 335 3.03 0.19 -14.03
N PRO A 336 3.29 -0.04 -15.34
CA PRO A 336 2.54 0.59 -16.42
C PRO A 336 1.10 0.05 -16.50
N LEU A 337 0.15 0.92 -16.86
CA LEU A 337 -1.27 0.57 -16.89
C LEU A 337 -1.63 -0.40 -18.03
N ASP A 338 -0.96 -0.28 -19.18
CA ASP A 338 -1.13 -1.17 -20.33
C ASP A 338 0.07 -2.11 -20.55
N LEU A 339 -0.14 -3.40 -20.28
CA LEU A 339 0.84 -4.46 -20.52
C LEU A 339 1.18 -4.62 -22.02
N HIS A 340 0.30 -4.19 -22.94
CA HIS A 340 0.61 -4.21 -24.38
C HIS A 340 1.54 -3.06 -24.80
N ALA A 341 1.45 -1.90 -24.12
CA ALA A 341 2.39 -0.79 -24.29
C ALA A 341 3.78 -1.11 -23.72
N ALA A 342 3.88 -1.96 -22.69
CA ALA A 342 5.16 -2.41 -22.11
C ALA A 342 6.05 -3.17 -23.11
N ASN A 343 5.46 -3.81 -24.13
CA ASN A 343 6.20 -4.43 -25.23
C ASN A 343 6.61 -3.45 -26.35
N SER A 344 6.03 -2.23 -26.35
CA SER A 344 6.23 -1.20 -27.38
C SER A 344 7.15 -0.05 -26.91
N PHE A 345 7.26 0.18 -25.60
CA PHE A 345 8.20 1.13 -25.00
C PHE A 345 9.56 0.50 -24.69
N GLY A 346 10.24 0.10 -25.76
CA GLY A 346 11.66 -0.24 -25.71
C GLY A 346 12.52 0.94 -26.14
N THR A 347 12.91 1.81 -25.21
CA THR A 347 14.24 2.47 -25.12
C THR A 347 14.22 3.54 -24.01
N GLU A 348 15.15 3.41 -23.06
CA GLU A 348 15.40 4.30 -21.90
C GLU A 348 14.46 4.11 -20.70
N GLY A 349 14.82 3.15 -19.82
CA GLY A 349 14.25 3.00 -18.46
C GLY A 349 13.30 1.81 -18.25
N GLY A 350 12.86 1.15 -19.31
CA GLY A 350 11.80 0.14 -19.27
C GLY A 350 12.14 -1.16 -18.55
N TRP A 351 11.23 -1.53 -17.64
CA TRP A 351 11.00 -2.88 -17.11
C TRP A 351 11.25 -3.95 -18.17
N ARG A 352 12.38 -4.65 -18.07
CA ARG A 352 12.59 -5.92 -18.76
C ARG A 352 12.21 -7.00 -17.78
N SER A 353 11.13 -7.73 -18.07
CA SER A 353 10.96 -9.09 -17.57
C SER A 353 12.14 -9.92 -18.08
N ARG A 354 13.28 -9.82 -17.40
CA ARG A 354 14.35 -10.79 -17.54
C ARG A 354 13.72 -12.07 -17.04
N LYS A 355 13.53 -13.05 -17.94
CA LYS A 355 13.31 -14.44 -17.57
C LYS A 355 14.37 -14.82 -16.54
N SER A 356 14.02 -14.69 -15.26
CA SER A 356 14.89 -15.01 -14.14
C SER A 356 15.11 -16.51 -14.14
N SER A 357 16.36 -16.88 -13.92
CA SER A 357 16.89 -18.23 -13.93
C SER A 357 16.09 -19.19 -13.04
N VAL A 358 15.63 -20.33 -13.60
CA VAL A 358 15.54 -21.74 -13.14
C VAL A 358 15.19 -22.09 -11.67
N ARG A 359 15.21 -21.17 -10.70
CA ARG A 359 14.66 -21.38 -9.36
C ARG A 359 13.22 -20.89 -9.39
N ALA A 360 12.26 -21.78 -9.11
CA ALA A 360 10.90 -21.37 -8.84
C ALA A 360 10.92 -20.39 -7.65
N HIS A 361 10.55 -19.14 -7.86
CA HIS A 361 10.44 -18.16 -6.78
C HIS A 361 9.34 -18.61 -5.82
N ARG A 362 9.62 -18.55 -4.51
CA ARG A 362 8.64 -18.92 -3.48
C ARG A 362 7.70 -17.73 -3.28
N GLU A 363 6.61 -17.72 -4.03
CA GLU A 363 5.68 -16.60 -4.12
C GLU A 363 4.27 -17.03 -3.72
N ALA A 364 3.56 -16.16 -2.98
CA ALA A 364 2.19 -16.42 -2.58
C ALA A 364 1.31 -15.17 -2.57
N TYR A 365 0.02 -15.35 -2.83
CA TYR A 365 -0.99 -14.42 -2.34
C TYR A 365 -1.24 -14.70 -0.86
N ALA A 366 -1.27 -13.65 -0.06
CA ALA A 366 -1.49 -13.74 1.37
C ALA A 366 -2.76 -12.99 1.77
N THR A 367 -3.54 -13.56 2.70
CA THR A 367 -4.61 -12.84 3.39
C THR A 367 -4.54 -13.11 4.89
N ILE A 368 -5.26 -12.33 5.70
CA ILE A 368 -5.32 -12.50 7.14
C ILE A 368 -6.76 -12.44 7.65
N LEU A 369 -7.11 -13.40 8.49
CA LEU A 369 -8.39 -13.48 9.19
C LEU A 369 -8.12 -13.43 10.68
N HIS A 370 -8.20 -12.21 11.21
CA HIS A 370 -8.15 -11.92 12.64
C HIS A 370 -9.49 -11.27 13.01
N SER A 371 -10.09 -11.64 14.14
CA SER A 371 -11.40 -11.11 14.58
C SER A 371 -12.62 -11.72 13.86
N ASP A 372 -12.86 -12.99 14.14
CA ASP A 372 -14.09 -13.74 13.81
C ASP A 372 -14.23 -14.25 12.36
N GLY A 373 -15.24 -15.10 12.18
CA GLY A 373 -15.48 -15.78 10.91
C GLY A 373 -16.28 -14.98 9.87
N LEU A 374 -16.57 -13.70 10.08
CA LEU A 374 -17.36 -12.87 9.15
C LEU A 374 -16.67 -12.71 7.80
N TYR A 375 -15.33 -12.70 7.76
CA TYR A 375 -14.55 -12.53 6.54
C TYR A 375 -14.16 -13.85 5.85
N VAL A 376 -14.56 -15.01 6.40
CA VAL A 376 -14.25 -16.33 5.79
C VAL A 376 -14.85 -16.45 4.40
N CYS A 377 -16.09 -16.00 4.20
CA CYS A 377 -16.73 -16.01 2.88
C CYS A 377 -15.97 -15.14 1.87
N GLY A 378 -15.55 -13.93 2.29
CA GLY A 378 -14.73 -13.05 1.46
C GLY A 378 -13.40 -13.69 1.05
N ALA A 379 -12.71 -14.32 2.00
CA ALA A 379 -11.47 -15.04 1.73
C ALA A 379 -11.66 -16.26 0.79
N ILE A 380 -12.79 -16.96 0.87
CA ILE A 380 -13.10 -18.06 -0.07
C ILE A 380 -13.34 -17.50 -1.49
N VAL A 381 -14.12 -16.43 -1.61
CA VAL A 381 -14.41 -15.81 -2.91
C VAL A 381 -13.16 -15.18 -3.53
N ILE A 382 -12.27 -14.57 -2.74
CA ILE A 382 -11.05 -14.00 -3.29
C ILE A 382 -10.10 -15.09 -3.81
N ALA A 383 -9.98 -16.22 -3.10
CA ALA A 383 -9.24 -17.38 -3.61
C ALA A 383 -9.80 -17.90 -4.94
N GLN A 384 -11.13 -18.01 -5.05
CA GLN A 384 -11.78 -18.37 -6.30
C GLN A 384 -11.44 -17.35 -7.41
N SER A 385 -11.55 -16.05 -7.10
CA SER A 385 -11.30 -14.98 -8.06
C SER A 385 -9.84 -15.00 -8.57
N ILE A 386 -8.85 -15.20 -7.70
CA ILE A 386 -7.43 -15.32 -8.07
C ILE A 386 -7.23 -16.53 -9.00
N LYS A 387 -7.80 -17.69 -8.66
CA LYS A 387 -7.71 -18.92 -9.48
C LYS A 387 -8.31 -18.72 -10.88
N LEU A 388 -9.45 -18.02 -10.97
CA LEU A 388 -10.10 -17.72 -12.26
C LEU A 388 -9.24 -16.83 -13.17
N THR A 389 -8.30 -16.07 -12.62
CA THR A 389 -7.32 -15.31 -13.41
C THR A 389 -6.15 -16.15 -13.96
N GLY A 390 -6.10 -17.43 -13.61
CA GLY A 390 -5.09 -18.38 -14.08
C GLY A 390 -3.78 -18.39 -13.28
N SER A 391 -3.70 -17.65 -12.17
CA SER A 391 -2.51 -17.66 -11.31
C SER A 391 -2.22 -19.06 -10.77
N GLN A 392 -0.93 -19.39 -10.67
CA GLN A 392 -0.41 -20.65 -10.15
C GLN A 392 0.36 -20.48 -8.83
N ARG A 393 0.29 -19.28 -8.23
CA ARG A 393 1.00 -18.97 -6.98
C ARG A 393 0.28 -19.59 -5.80
N ASP A 394 1.03 -19.81 -4.73
CA ASP A 394 0.46 -20.31 -3.49
C ASP A 394 -0.58 -19.32 -2.95
N LEU A 395 -1.61 -19.86 -2.29
CA LEU A 395 -2.55 -19.08 -1.49
C LEU A 395 -2.25 -19.39 -0.02
N VAL A 396 -1.88 -18.39 0.78
CA VAL A 396 -1.64 -18.54 2.22
C VAL A 396 -2.58 -17.64 3.04
N ALA A 397 -3.30 -18.21 4.00
CA ALA A 397 -4.17 -17.46 4.89
C ALA A 397 -3.67 -17.56 6.33
N LEU A 398 -3.36 -16.41 6.93
CA LEU A 398 -3.06 -16.30 8.35
C LEU A 398 -4.39 -16.32 9.12
N VAL A 399 -4.57 -17.28 10.03
CA VAL A 399 -5.82 -17.46 10.79
C VAL A 399 -5.57 -17.52 12.28
N ASP A 400 -6.44 -16.92 13.07
CA ASP A 400 -6.38 -17.04 14.53
C ASP A 400 -7.28 -18.17 15.07
N ALA A 401 -7.33 -18.31 16.40
CA ALA A 401 -8.14 -19.31 17.08
C ALA A 401 -9.67 -19.05 16.99
N SER A 402 -10.12 -17.91 16.47
CA SER A 402 -11.55 -17.60 16.32
C SER A 402 -12.18 -18.24 15.08
N ILE A 403 -11.36 -18.71 14.13
CA ILE A 403 -11.82 -19.41 12.93
C ILE A 403 -12.08 -20.88 13.26
N THR A 404 -13.35 -21.30 13.13
CA THR A 404 -13.82 -22.64 13.50
C THR A 404 -13.25 -23.73 12.59
N ALA A 405 -13.27 -25.00 13.02
CA ALA A 405 -12.82 -26.13 12.21
C ALA A 405 -13.55 -26.23 10.86
N GLN A 406 -14.87 -25.97 10.84
CA GLN A 406 -15.65 -25.97 9.60
C GLN A 406 -15.19 -24.85 8.66
N GLN A 407 -14.95 -23.65 9.18
CA GLN A 407 -14.45 -22.52 8.37
C GLN A 407 -13.03 -22.76 7.86
N ARG A 408 -12.17 -23.37 8.67
CA ARG A 408 -10.83 -23.80 8.26
C ARG A 408 -10.88 -24.79 7.11
N GLN A 409 -11.78 -25.77 7.17
CA GLN A 409 -12.00 -26.71 6.07
C GLN A 409 -12.42 -25.98 4.80
N GLY A 410 -13.40 -25.06 4.89
CA GLY A 410 -13.83 -24.27 3.73
C GLY A 410 -12.72 -23.44 3.09
N LEU A 411 -11.85 -22.84 3.91
CA LEU A 411 -10.67 -22.12 3.41
C LEU A 411 -9.68 -23.07 2.71
N GLN A 412 -9.42 -24.24 3.27
CA GLN A 412 -8.55 -25.25 2.66
C GLN A 412 -9.11 -25.79 1.34
N ASP A 413 -10.41 -26.05 1.29
CA ASP A 413 -11.11 -26.49 0.08
C ASP A 413 -11.08 -25.40 -1.00
N ALA A 414 -11.16 -24.13 -0.60
CA ALA A 414 -10.95 -22.98 -1.49
C ALA A 414 -9.50 -22.84 -1.97
N GLY A 415 -8.55 -23.58 -1.40
CA GLY A 415 -7.13 -23.65 -1.80
C GLY A 415 -6.16 -22.93 -0.87
N TRP A 416 -6.60 -22.38 0.25
CA TRP A 416 -5.72 -21.70 1.21
C TRP A 416 -4.87 -22.69 1.99
N LYS A 417 -3.56 -22.43 2.04
CA LYS A 417 -2.65 -22.98 3.05
C LYS A 417 -2.83 -22.16 4.32
N LEU A 418 -3.33 -22.80 5.37
CA LEU A 418 -3.59 -22.11 6.64
C LEU A 418 -2.33 -22.05 7.49
N GLN A 419 -2.06 -20.88 8.07
CA GLN A 419 -1.02 -20.69 9.06
C GLN A 419 -1.62 -20.02 10.30
N ASP A 420 -1.51 -20.72 11.44
CA ASP A 420 -2.01 -20.22 12.71
C ASP A 420 -1.18 -19.03 13.19
N ILE A 421 -1.89 -18.01 13.69
CA ILE A 421 -1.28 -16.81 14.27
C ILE A 421 -1.88 -16.48 15.63
N GLU A 422 -1.05 -15.87 16.47
CA GLU A 422 -1.53 -15.14 17.64
C GLU A 422 -1.83 -13.69 17.23
N ARG A 423 -3.04 -13.23 17.56
CA ARG A 423 -3.47 -11.86 17.27
C ARG A 423 -2.59 -10.83 17.97
N ILE A 424 -2.38 -9.70 17.31
CA ILE A 424 -1.63 -8.56 17.84
C ILE A 424 -2.62 -7.43 18.08
N ARG A 425 -2.77 -7.03 19.34
CA ARG A 425 -3.65 -5.92 19.72
C ARG A 425 -2.93 -4.60 19.46
N ASN A 426 -3.62 -3.64 18.87
CA ASN A 426 -3.18 -2.24 18.93
C ASN A 426 -3.39 -1.72 20.37
N PRO A 427 -2.33 -1.42 21.13
CA PRO A 427 -2.46 -0.95 22.51
C PRO A 427 -3.18 0.41 22.62
N LYS A 428 -3.12 1.23 21.57
CA LYS A 428 -3.76 2.55 21.49
C LYS A 428 -5.24 2.48 21.09
N SER A 429 -5.74 1.31 20.68
CA SER A 429 -7.16 1.11 20.34
C SER A 429 -7.99 0.93 21.61
N GLU A 430 -9.21 1.48 21.63
CA GLU A 430 -10.17 1.28 22.72
C GLU A 430 -10.53 -0.21 22.88
N PRO A 431 -10.89 -0.66 24.09
CA PRO A 431 -11.40 -2.01 24.30
C PRO A 431 -12.61 -2.28 23.40
N GLN A 432 -12.64 -3.44 22.74
CA GLN A 432 -13.78 -3.95 21.94
C GLN A 432 -14.06 -3.22 20.61
N LYS A 433 -13.22 -2.28 20.16
CA LYS A 433 -13.29 -1.79 18.77
C LYS A 433 -12.95 -2.90 17.77
N TYR A 434 -13.63 -2.90 16.62
CA TYR A 434 -13.45 -3.94 15.59
C TYR A 434 -12.00 -3.96 15.06
N ASN A 435 -11.37 -2.78 14.96
CA ASN A 435 -10.00 -2.61 14.48
C ASN A 435 -8.91 -2.85 15.53
N ALA A 436 -9.28 -3.23 16.76
CA ALA A 436 -8.34 -3.40 17.87
C ALA A 436 -7.26 -4.46 17.60
N TRP A 437 -7.48 -5.35 16.62
CA TRP A 437 -6.58 -6.44 16.25
C TRP A 437 -5.90 -6.26 14.89
N ASN A 438 -6.07 -5.11 14.23
CA ASN A 438 -5.52 -4.84 12.91
C ASN A 438 -3.99 -4.98 12.82
N TYR A 439 -3.28 -4.78 13.93
CA TYR A 439 -1.83 -5.00 13.98
C TYR A 439 -1.44 -6.46 13.76
N SER A 440 -2.40 -7.40 13.80
CA SER A 440 -2.17 -8.78 13.37
C SER A 440 -1.67 -8.85 11.92
N LYS A 441 -1.95 -7.84 11.07
CA LYS A 441 -1.40 -7.72 9.72
C LYS A 441 0.14 -7.73 9.70
N PHE A 442 0.82 -7.35 10.80
CA PHE A 442 2.28 -7.43 10.89
C PHE A 442 2.80 -8.88 10.80
N ARG A 443 1.97 -9.89 11.11
CA ARG A 443 2.32 -11.32 10.99
C ARG A 443 2.65 -11.72 9.55
N LEU A 444 2.26 -10.92 8.55
CA LEU A 444 2.66 -11.13 7.14
C LEU A 444 4.18 -11.20 6.96
N TRP A 445 4.95 -10.41 7.71
CA TRP A 445 6.41 -10.46 7.66
C TRP A 445 7.01 -11.75 8.25
N GLN A 446 6.22 -12.60 8.91
CA GLN A 446 6.69 -13.90 9.40
C GLN A 446 6.53 -15.02 8.37
N LEU A 447 5.99 -14.74 7.18
CA LEU A 447 5.83 -15.69 6.07
C LEU A 447 7.16 -15.99 5.33
N VAL A 448 8.24 -16.21 6.09
CA VAL A 448 9.63 -16.37 5.58
C VAL A 448 9.87 -17.64 4.75
N GLN A 449 8.88 -18.53 4.66
CA GLN A 449 8.86 -19.59 3.67
C GLN A 449 8.67 -19.08 2.24
N TYR A 450 8.27 -17.82 2.07
CA TYR A 450 8.15 -17.11 0.80
C TYR A 450 9.24 -16.04 0.66
N ASP A 451 9.71 -15.86 -0.58
CA ASP A 451 10.63 -14.78 -0.95
C ASP A 451 9.86 -13.46 -1.12
N LYS A 452 8.59 -13.54 -1.57
CA LYS A 452 7.71 -12.39 -1.76
C LYS A 452 6.25 -12.79 -1.66
N ILE A 453 5.42 -11.90 -1.12
CA ILE A 453 3.98 -12.08 -1.08
C ILE A 453 3.25 -10.87 -1.66
N ILE A 454 2.10 -11.11 -2.27
CA ILE A 454 1.09 -10.08 -2.52
C ILE A 454 0.04 -10.25 -1.44
N PHE A 455 0.02 -9.33 -0.47
CA PHE A 455 -1.06 -9.26 0.49
C PHE A 455 -2.32 -8.70 -0.16
N ILE A 456 -3.47 -9.32 0.12
CA ILE A 456 -4.79 -8.84 -0.27
C ILE A 456 -5.77 -9.00 0.91
N ASP A 457 -6.42 -7.90 1.29
CA ASP A 457 -7.50 -7.93 2.29
C ASP A 457 -8.69 -8.81 1.81
N ALA A 458 -9.43 -9.40 2.75
CA ALA A 458 -10.46 -10.40 2.44
C ALA A 458 -11.75 -9.82 1.82
N ASP A 459 -11.84 -8.50 1.68
CA ASP A 459 -12.96 -7.74 1.09
C ASP A 459 -12.64 -7.15 -0.29
N LEU A 460 -11.71 -7.79 -1.00
CA LEU A 460 -11.40 -7.49 -2.39
C LEU A 460 -11.88 -8.61 -3.33
N LEU A 461 -12.03 -8.27 -4.61
CA LEU A 461 -12.35 -9.20 -5.69
C LEU A 461 -11.35 -9.03 -6.84
N VAL A 462 -10.60 -10.09 -7.15
CA VAL A 462 -9.59 -10.08 -8.21
C VAL A 462 -10.23 -10.43 -9.55
N LEU A 463 -10.16 -9.53 -10.52
CA LEU A 463 -10.75 -9.66 -11.85
C LEU A 463 -9.71 -9.95 -12.94
N ARG A 464 -8.45 -9.57 -12.73
CA ARG A 464 -7.33 -9.83 -13.64
C ARG A 464 -6.10 -10.31 -12.86
N ASN A 465 -5.25 -11.07 -13.54
CA ASN A 465 -4.07 -11.67 -12.93
C ASN A 465 -3.11 -10.57 -12.41
N LEU A 466 -2.61 -10.73 -11.17
CA LEU A 466 -1.72 -9.80 -10.49
C LEU A 466 -0.28 -10.33 -10.37
N ASP A 467 0.06 -11.45 -11.02
CA ASP A 467 1.36 -12.12 -10.85
C ASP A 467 2.54 -11.22 -11.24
N SER A 468 2.33 -10.23 -12.11
CA SER A 468 3.35 -9.26 -12.50
C SER A 468 3.78 -8.35 -11.34
N LEU A 469 2.99 -8.23 -10.28
CA LEU A 469 3.38 -7.47 -9.08
C LEU A 469 4.49 -8.18 -8.28
N PHE A 470 4.73 -9.48 -8.48
CA PHE A 470 5.84 -10.18 -7.83
C PHE A 470 7.22 -9.71 -8.30
N ASP A 471 7.35 -9.00 -9.42
CA ASP A 471 8.65 -8.45 -9.81
C ASP A 471 8.91 -7.05 -9.18
N LEU A 472 7.92 -6.43 -8.51
CA LEU A 472 8.09 -5.14 -7.79
C LEU A 472 8.73 -5.32 -6.41
N PRO A 473 9.50 -4.34 -5.91
CA PRO A 473 10.08 -4.38 -4.57
C PRO A 473 9.06 -4.05 -3.46
N GLU A 474 9.38 -4.41 -2.22
CA GLU A 474 8.71 -3.86 -1.04
C GLU A 474 8.97 -2.34 -0.93
N LEU A 475 8.06 -1.50 -0.43
CA LEU A 475 6.62 -1.71 -0.35
C LEU A 475 6.00 -1.11 -1.62
N SER A 476 5.31 -1.92 -2.43
CA SER A 476 4.55 -1.44 -3.57
C SER A 476 3.05 -1.55 -3.29
N SER A 477 2.30 -0.49 -3.53
CA SER A 477 0.85 -0.40 -3.25
C SER A 477 0.18 0.72 -4.07
N THR A 478 -1.14 0.83 -4.03
CA THR A 478 -1.91 1.93 -4.62
C THR A 478 -1.89 3.17 -3.75
N GLY A 479 -1.97 4.34 -4.38
CA GLY A 479 -2.16 5.60 -3.67
C GLY A 479 -3.48 5.63 -2.89
N ASN A 480 -3.45 6.36 -1.79
CA ASN A 480 -4.62 6.80 -1.04
C ASN A 480 -4.56 8.34 -0.92
N ASP A 481 -5.13 8.91 0.14
CA ASP A 481 -5.08 10.35 0.39
C ASP A 481 -3.65 10.87 0.56
N LYS A 482 -3.41 12.11 0.11
CA LYS A 482 -2.13 12.81 0.29
C LYS A 482 -0.98 11.95 -0.27
N TYR A 483 0.11 11.83 0.47
CA TYR A 483 1.29 11.05 0.07
C TYR A 483 1.25 9.58 0.56
N LEU A 484 0.09 9.09 0.99
CA LEU A 484 -0.07 7.82 1.70
C LEU A 484 -0.52 6.70 0.76
N PHE A 485 -0.19 5.45 1.10
CA PHE A 485 -0.68 4.27 0.38
C PHE A 485 -1.86 3.61 1.11
N ASN A 486 -2.69 2.90 0.35
CA ASN A 486 -3.71 2.02 0.88
C ASN A 486 -3.10 0.66 1.27
N SER A 487 -3.52 0.06 2.38
CA SER A 487 -2.95 -1.20 2.89
C SER A 487 -3.74 -2.46 2.48
N GLY A 488 -4.69 -2.33 1.55
CA GLY A 488 -5.54 -3.41 1.06
C GLY A 488 -4.87 -4.33 0.05
N VAL A 489 -3.92 -3.82 -0.74
CA VAL A 489 -3.05 -4.60 -1.63
C VAL A 489 -1.61 -4.16 -1.44
N MET A 490 -0.72 -5.06 -1.03
CA MET A 490 0.69 -4.72 -0.79
C MET A 490 1.64 -5.79 -1.28
N VAL A 491 2.72 -5.39 -1.94
CA VAL A 491 3.88 -6.26 -2.20
C VAL A 491 4.82 -6.20 -1.00
N ILE A 492 5.08 -7.36 -0.39
CA ILE A 492 5.86 -7.50 0.84
C ILE A 492 6.98 -8.53 0.65
N GLU A 493 8.14 -8.27 1.25
CA GLU A 493 9.28 -9.20 1.35
C GLU A 493 9.37 -9.71 2.80
N PRO A 494 8.83 -10.91 3.12
CA PRO A 494 8.73 -11.36 4.50
C PRO A 494 10.09 -11.48 5.21
N SER A 495 10.18 -10.89 6.40
CA SER A 495 11.37 -10.90 7.25
C SER A 495 10.99 -10.91 8.73
N ASN A 496 11.46 -11.91 9.49
CA ASN A 496 11.31 -11.93 10.95
C ASN A 496 11.99 -10.72 11.62
N CYS A 497 13.07 -10.20 11.03
CA CYS A 497 13.73 -9.00 11.52
C CYS A 497 12.81 -7.78 11.37
N THR A 498 12.18 -7.62 10.20
CA THR A 498 11.18 -6.55 9.97
C THR A 498 9.97 -6.72 10.90
N PHE A 499 9.46 -7.95 11.08
CA PHE A 499 8.38 -8.21 12.05
C PHE A 499 8.74 -7.73 13.47
N ASN A 500 9.89 -8.14 13.99
CA ASN A 500 10.34 -7.73 15.33
C ASN A 500 10.45 -6.20 15.43
N LEU A 501 10.94 -5.55 14.37
CA LEU A 501 11.00 -4.11 14.32
C LEU A 501 9.62 -3.45 14.36
N LEU A 502 8.64 -3.96 13.60
CA LEU A 502 7.27 -3.45 13.63
C LEU A 502 6.73 -3.53 15.06
N MET A 503 6.96 -4.66 15.75
CA MET A 503 6.56 -4.85 17.15
C MET A 503 7.24 -3.87 18.10
N ASP A 504 8.55 -3.67 17.97
CA ASP A 504 9.34 -2.76 18.81
C ASP A 504 8.95 -1.28 18.60
N GLN A 505 8.38 -0.94 17.44
CA GLN A 505 7.96 0.42 17.10
C GLN A 505 6.52 0.76 17.51
N ILE A 506 5.73 -0.22 17.98
CA ILE A 506 4.35 0.01 18.45
C ILE A 506 4.23 1.14 19.48
N PRO A 507 5.10 1.26 20.50
CA PRO A 507 4.98 2.34 21.49
C PRO A 507 5.26 3.72 20.88
N GLU A 508 6.25 3.80 20.00
CA GLU A 508 6.83 5.05 19.49
C GLU A 508 6.06 5.63 18.30
N VAL A 509 5.50 4.77 17.44
CA VAL A 509 4.83 5.22 16.22
C VAL A 509 3.37 5.54 16.49
N GLU A 510 2.96 6.72 16.06
CA GLU A 510 1.56 7.14 16.03
C GLU A 510 0.97 6.83 14.67
N SER A 511 -0.07 6.00 14.65
CA SER A 511 -0.85 5.75 13.44
C SER A 511 -1.81 6.92 13.24
N TYR A 512 -1.71 7.63 12.11
CA TYR A 512 -2.58 8.78 11.79
C TYR A 512 -4.08 8.46 11.83
N ASN A 513 -4.39 7.17 11.70
CA ASN A 513 -5.73 6.64 11.52
C ASN A 513 -6.07 5.62 12.64
N GLY A 514 -5.14 5.36 13.56
CA GLY A 514 -5.30 4.38 14.64
C GLY A 514 -5.31 2.91 14.18
N GLY A 515 -5.20 2.64 12.87
CA GLY A 515 -5.14 1.31 12.29
C GLY A 515 -3.74 0.89 11.83
N ASP A 516 -3.67 -0.26 11.18
CA ASP A 516 -2.46 -0.82 10.55
C ASP A 516 -1.97 0.06 9.38
N GLN A 517 -2.87 0.56 8.54
CA GLN A 517 -2.51 1.42 7.41
C GLN A 517 -1.70 2.65 7.84
N GLY A 518 -2.17 3.35 8.89
CA GLY A 518 -1.46 4.52 9.37
C GLY A 518 -0.12 4.19 10.01
N PHE A 519 -0.02 3.06 10.71
CA PHE A 519 1.25 2.59 11.25
C PHE A 519 2.25 2.25 10.12
N LEU A 520 1.81 1.51 9.11
CA LEU A 520 2.66 1.09 8.00
C LEU A 520 3.11 2.28 7.13
N ASN A 521 2.26 3.28 6.93
CA ASN A 521 2.64 4.52 6.22
C ASN A 521 3.72 5.32 6.96
N GLU A 522 3.78 5.24 8.28
CA GLU A 522 4.86 5.84 9.06
C GLU A 522 6.15 5.01 8.99
N ILE A 523 6.07 3.68 8.87
CA ILE A 523 7.25 2.80 8.82
C ILE A 523 7.87 2.74 7.42
N PHE A 524 7.04 2.78 6.37
CA PHE A 524 7.44 2.65 4.97
C PHE A 524 7.13 3.94 4.18
N PRO A 525 7.77 5.08 4.50
CA PRO A 525 7.53 6.34 3.79
C PRO A 525 8.04 6.29 2.34
N TRP A 526 9.06 5.46 2.05
CA TRP A 526 9.55 5.22 0.69
C TRP A 526 8.77 4.03 0.10
N TRP A 527 7.70 4.30 -0.62
CA TRP A 527 6.82 3.28 -1.22
C TRP A 527 6.60 3.56 -2.71
N HIS A 528 6.20 2.53 -3.46
CA HIS A 528 6.10 2.59 -4.91
C HIS A 528 4.65 2.45 -5.38
N ARG A 529 4.19 3.41 -6.20
CA ARG A 529 2.80 3.50 -6.63
C ARG A 529 2.49 2.52 -7.76
N ILE A 530 1.52 1.65 -7.55
CA ILE A 530 0.89 0.83 -8.60
C ILE A 530 -0.45 1.47 -9.01
N PRO A 531 -0.98 1.19 -10.22
CA PRO A 531 -2.23 1.77 -10.69
C PRO A 531 -3.42 1.55 -9.76
N ARG A 532 -4.26 2.57 -9.57
CA ARG A 532 -5.54 2.51 -8.81
C ARG A 532 -6.46 1.38 -9.26
N ARG A 533 -6.38 0.98 -10.54
CA ARG A 533 -7.14 -0.17 -11.08
C ARG A 533 -6.78 -1.51 -10.40
N MET A 534 -5.67 -1.58 -9.66
CA MET A 534 -5.22 -2.74 -8.90
C MET A 534 -5.69 -2.77 -7.44
N ASN A 535 -6.39 -1.74 -6.99
CA ASN A 535 -7.09 -1.68 -5.71
C ASN A 535 -8.19 -0.59 -5.81
N TYR A 536 -9.19 -0.86 -6.65
CA TYR A 536 -10.18 0.17 -7.01
C TYR A 536 -11.32 0.21 -5.99
N LEU A 537 -11.42 1.32 -5.24
CA LEU A 537 -12.37 1.47 -4.15
C LEU A 537 -13.82 1.58 -4.66
N LYS A 538 -14.73 0.73 -4.13
CA LYS A 538 -16.19 0.88 -4.28
C LYS A 538 -16.68 2.01 -3.38
N PHE A 539 -16.41 3.24 -3.82
CA PHE A 539 -16.73 4.48 -3.13
C PHE A 539 -17.18 5.53 -4.15
N PHE A 540 -18.20 6.33 -3.86
CA PHE A 540 -18.72 7.37 -4.73
C PHE A 540 -18.60 8.72 -4.00
N TRP A 541 -17.63 9.54 -4.39
CA TRP A 541 -17.23 10.75 -3.69
C TRP A 541 -18.22 11.89 -3.82
N SER A 542 -18.55 12.21 -5.07
CA SER A 542 -19.44 13.32 -5.42
C SER A 542 -20.91 12.91 -5.37
N ASN A 543 -21.17 11.60 -5.44
CA ASN A 543 -22.49 11.02 -5.71
C ASN A 543 -23.14 11.65 -6.96
N SER A 544 -22.32 12.14 -7.90
CA SER A 544 -22.77 12.71 -9.15
C SER A 544 -23.17 11.62 -10.13
N THR A 545 -24.13 11.92 -11.00
CA THR A 545 -24.58 10.99 -12.04
C THR A 545 -23.43 10.52 -12.94
N GLU A 546 -22.48 11.41 -13.24
CA GLU A 546 -21.31 11.13 -14.08
C GLU A 546 -20.36 10.12 -13.40
N GLU A 547 -19.98 10.35 -12.14
CA GLU A 547 -19.14 9.40 -11.38
C GLU A 547 -19.82 8.04 -11.26
N ILE A 548 -21.13 8.04 -10.98
CA ILE A 548 -21.91 6.80 -10.85
C ILE A 548 -21.86 6.00 -12.16
N ILE A 549 -22.07 6.65 -13.31
CA ILE A 549 -22.03 6.01 -14.63
C ILE A 549 -20.63 5.44 -14.89
N GLU A 550 -19.57 6.27 -14.75
CA GLU A 550 -18.19 5.87 -15.05
C GLU A 550 -17.75 4.65 -14.20
N LYS A 551 -17.99 4.69 -12.88
CA LYS A 551 -17.60 3.58 -12.00
C LYS A 551 -18.39 2.31 -12.28
N ASN A 552 -19.68 2.44 -12.53
CA ASN A 552 -20.51 1.30 -12.88
C ASN A 552 -20.09 0.68 -14.23
N GLU A 553 -19.68 1.48 -15.21
CA GLU A 553 -19.07 1.00 -16.45
C GLU A 553 -17.79 0.19 -16.18
N LEU A 554 -16.92 0.67 -15.29
CA LEU A 554 -15.71 -0.05 -14.87
C LEU A 554 -16.03 -1.37 -14.14
N PHE A 555 -17.04 -1.39 -13.27
CA PHE A 555 -17.45 -2.59 -12.53
C PHE A 555 -18.08 -3.67 -13.42
N GLN A 556 -18.85 -3.28 -14.44
CA GLN A 556 -19.54 -4.23 -15.32
C GLN A 556 -18.72 -4.68 -16.53
N ALA A 557 -17.60 -4.03 -16.84
CA ALA A 557 -16.84 -4.27 -18.06
C ALA A 557 -16.49 -5.75 -18.30
N GLU A 558 -16.66 -6.19 -19.56
CA GLU A 558 -16.25 -7.50 -20.07
C GLU A 558 -15.55 -7.34 -21.42
N PRO A 559 -14.25 -7.68 -21.55
CA PRO A 559 -13.36 -8.18 -20.49
C PRO A 559 -13.15 -7.15 -19.37
N PRO A 560 -12.76 -7.58 -18.15
CA PRO A 560 -12.57 -6.66 -17.03
C PRO A 560 -11.55 -5.57 -17.32
N LEU A 561 -11.91 -4.31 -17.05
CA LEU A 561 -10.98 -3.17 -17.11
C LEU A 561 -10.20 -2.97 -15.81
N LEU A 562 -10.84 -3.26 -14.67
CA LEU A 562 -10.23 -3.27 -13.35
C LEU A 562 -9.48 -4.58 -13.11
N TYR A 563 -8.38 -4.50 -12.35
CA TYR A 563 -7.71 -5.69 -11.83
C TYR A 563 -8.33 -6.15 -10.52
N VAL A 564 -8.69 -5.21 -9.64
CA VAL A 564 -9.26 -5.51 -8.32
C VAL A 564 -10.33 -4.49 -7.95
N ILE A 565 -11.45 -4.96 -7.39
CA ILE A 565 -12.45 -4.12 -6.72
C ILE A 565 -12.30 -4.28 -5.20
N HIS A 566 -12.27 -3.18 -4.46
CA HIS A 566 -12.21 -3.16 -3.00
C HIS A 566 -13.55 -2.70 -2.42
N TYR A 567 -14.22 -3.59 -1.69
CA TYR A 567 -15.59 -3.40 -1.21
C TYR A 567 -15.62 -2.68 0.14
N LEU A 568 -15.82 -1.37 0.13
CA LEU A 568 -16.09 -0.57 1.33
C LEU A 568 -17.57 -0.66 1.75
N GLY A 569 -17.87 -0.21 2.98
CA GLY A 569 -19.21 -0.31 3.59
C GLY A 569 -19.57 -1.74 3.99
N VAL A 570 -20.87 -2.06 3.96
CA VAL A 570 -21.36 -3.42 4.22
C VAL A 570 -20.89 -4.35 3.10
N LYS A 571 -20.23 -5.45 3.48
CA LYS A 571 -19.62 -6.39 2.53
C LYS A 571 -20.68 -7.20 1.78
N PRO A 572 -20.45 -7.59 0.51
CA PRO A 572 -21.47 -8.23 -0.33
C PRO A 572 -22.12 -9.47 0.30
N TRP A 573 -21.34 -10.33 0.93
CA TRP A 573 -21.83 -11.55 1.59
C TRP A 573 -22.65 -11.29 2.86
N LEU A 574 -22.58 -10.07 3.42
CA LEU A 574 -23.38 -9.65 4.57
C LEU A 574 -24.70 -8.98 4.18
N CYS A 575 -24.85 -8.60 2.91
CA CYS A 575 -26.11 -8.13 2.32
C CYS A 575 -26.95 -9.29 1.79
N PHE A 576 -28.22 -9.03 1.45
CA PHE A 576 -28.98 -9.95 0.58
C PHE A 576 -28.32 -10.03 -0.79
N ARG A 577 -28.49 -11.16 -1.48
CA ARG A 577 -27.96 -11.38 -2.83
C ARG A 577 -28.62 -10.47 -3.88
N ASP A 578 -29.85 -10.03 -3.62
CA ASP A 578 -30.69 -9.35 -4.60
C ASP A 578 -30.22 -7.92 -4.94
N TYR A 579 -29.61 -7.20 -3.99
CA TYR A 579 -29.15 -5.82 -4.18
C TYR A 579 -28.10 -5.40 -3.13
N ASP A 580 -27.40 -4.30 -3.38
CA ASP A 580 -26.43 -3.76 -2.42
C ASP A 580 -27.14 -3.11 -1.22
N CYS A 581 -27.18 -3.81 -0.09
CA CYS A 581 -27.87 -3.33 1.11
C CYS A 581 -27.30 -2.02 1.71
N ASN A 582 -26.15 -1.53 1.22
CA ASN A 582 -25.67 -0.18 1.53
C ASN A 582 -26.66 0.92 1.09
N TRP A 583 -27.61 0.62 0.18
CA TRP A 583 -28.73 1.53 -0.15
C TRP A 583 -29.69 1.77 1.02
N ASN A 584 -29.77 0.86 1.99
CA ASN A 584 -30.74 0.94 3.10
C ASN A 584 -30.42 2.04 4.13
N THR A 585 -29.20 2.60 4.12
CA THR A 585 -28.76 3.57 5.11
C THR A 585 -28.08 4.76 4.43
N GLU A 586 -28.50 5.99 4.79
CA GLU A 586 -28.03 7.23 4.17
C GLU A 586 -26.50 7.34 4.18
N ASP A 587 -25.86 7.12 5.32
CA ASP A 587 -24.40 7.18 5.50
C ASP A 587 -23.62 6.16 4.65
N SER A 588 -24.28 5.07 4.23
CA SER A 588 -23.66 3.98 3.47
C SER A 588 -23.89 4.08 1.96
N ARG A 589 -24.78 4.96 1.49
CA ARG A 589 -25.08 5.15 0.06
C ARG A 589 -23.84 5.49 -0.77
N LYS A 590 -22.87 6.20 -0.18
CA LYS A 590 -21.56 6.47 -0.80
C LYS A 590 -20.73 5.22 -1.11
N TYR A 591 -21.10 4.06 -0.59
CA TYR A 591 -20.51 2.77 -0.93
C TYR A 591 -21.41 1.94 -1.86
N ALA A 592 -22.67 2.31 -2.08
CA ALA A 592 -23.64 1.43 -2.71
C ALA A 592 -23.47 1.32 -4.23
N SER A 593 -23.45 0.10 -4.76
CA SER A 593 -23.52 -0.17 -6.20
C SER A 593 -24.02 -1.59 -6.45
N ASP A 594 -25.21 -1.69 -7.03
CA ASP A 594 -25.79 -2.99 -7.43
C ASP A 594 -24.94 -3.69 -8.48
N ILE A 595 -24.29 -2.94 -9.36
CA ILE A 595 -23.40 -3.48 -10.39
C ILE A 595 -22.15 -4.08 -9.73
N GLY A 596 -21.51 -3.35 -8.82
CA GLY A 596 -20.39 -3.87 -8.04
C GLY A 596 -20.78 -5.06 -7.17
N HIS A 597 -21.98 -5.03 -6.59
CA HIS A 597 -22.54 -6.13 -5.78
C HIS A 597 -22.79 -7.39 -6.63
N ALA A 598 -23.46 -7.26 -7.77
CA ALA A 598 -23.70 -8.35 -8.72
C ALA A 598 -22.38 -8.94 -9.26
N ARG A 599 -21.34 -8.10 -9.45
CA ARG A 599 -20.00 -8.56 -9.84
C ARG A 599 -19.40 -9.54 -8.84
N TRP A 600 -19.56 -9.27 -7.54
CA TRP A 600 -19.10 -10.17 -6.48
C TRP A 600 -19.88 -11.49 -6.50
N TRP A 601 -21.21 -11.42 -6.60
CA TRP A 601 -22.07 -12.60 -6.65
C TRP A 601 -21.82 -13.48 -7.87
N LYS A 602 -21.46 -12.89 -9.01
CA LYS A 602 -21.06 -13.64 -10.21
C LYS A 602 -19.89 -14.60 -9.94
N VAL A 603 -18.91 -14.19 -9.12
CA VAL A 603 -17.80 -15.07 -8.73
C VAL A 603 -18.25 -16.08 -7.69
N HIS A 604 -19.02 -15.65 -6.68
CA HIS A 604 -19.57 -16.56 -5.67
C HIS A 604 -20.37 -17.71 -6.31
N ASP A 605 -21.25 -17.40 -7.26
CA ASP A 605 -22.14 -18.38 -7.87
C ASP A 605 -21.41 -19.36 -8.81
N SER A 606 -20.17 -19.05 -9.18
CA SER A 606 -19.29 -19.96 -9.92
C SER A 606 -18.63 -21.02 -9.03
N MET A 607 -18.69 -20.86 -7.70
CA MET A 607 -18.11 -21.80 -6.74
C MET A 607 -18.99 -23.04 -6.58
N SER A 608 -18.43 -24.14 -6.06
CA SER A 608 -19.21 -25.32 -5.73
C SER A 608 -20.17 -25.07 -4.56
N PRO A 609 -21.28 -25.83 -4.44
CA PRO A 609 -22.21 -25.70 -3.30
C PRO A 609 -21.53 -25.84 -1.93
N GLU A 610 -20.49 -26.69 -1.83
CA GLU A 610 -19.70 -26.90 -0.62
C GLU A 610 -18.91 -25.65 -0.20
N LEU A 611 -18.51 -24.80 -1.15
CA LEU A 611 -17.88 -23.51 -0.84
C LEU A 611 -18.92 -22.44 -0.54
N GLN A 612 -20.02 -22.40 -1.29
CA GLN A 612 -21.11 -21.44 -1.09
C GLN A 612 -21.75 -21.55 0.30
N GLN A 613 -21.76 -22.74 0.92
CA GLN A 613 -22.31 -22.92 2.27
C GLN A 613 -21.56 -22.13 3.36
N HIS A 614 -20.33 -21.68 3.10
CA HIS A 614 -19.57 -20.84 4.03
C HIS A 614 -19.98 -19.36 3.98
N CYS A 615 -20.89 -18.99 3.08
CA CYS A 615 -21.40 -17.63 2.85
C CYS A 615 -22.83 -17.40 3.37
N MET A 616 -23.26 -18.21 4.35
CA MET A 616 -24.61 -18.14 4.93
C MET A 616 -24.80 -16.92 5.84
N LEU A 617 -26.03 -16.40 5.88
CA LEU A 617 -26.42 -15.30 6.76
C LEU A 617 -26.73 -15.83 8.16
N ARG A 618 -26.13 -15.22 9.19
CA ARG A 618 -26.52 -15.45 10.59
C ARG A 618 -27.96 -14.99 10.82
N THR A 619 -28.66 -15.59 11.77
CA THR A 619 -30.05 -15.28 12.11
C THR A 619 -30.19 -13.81 12.53
N LYS A 620 -29.24 -13.31 13.33
CA LYS A 620 -29.14 -11.89 13.67
C LYS A 620 -28.96 -11.01 12.42
N GLN A 621 -28.13 -11.41 11.47
CA GLN A 621 -27.90 -10.64 10.24
C GLN A 621 -29.15 -10.53 9.39
N LYS A 622 -29.93 -11.62 9.24
CA LYS A 622 -31.20 -11.62 8.50
C LYS A 622 -32.18 -10.59 9.07
N ALA A 623 -32.35 -10.59 10.40
CA ALA A 623 -33.19 -9.62 11.09
C ALA A 623 -32.67 -8.17 10.93
N GLN A 624 -31.35 -7.95 11.04
CA GLN A 624 -30.76 -6.62 10.81
C GLN A 624 -31.05 -6.10 9.41
N LEU A 625 -30.85 -6.93 8.37
CA LEU A 625 -31.07 -6.54 6.98
C LEU A 625 -32.52 -6.13 6.75
N GLU A 626 -33.48 -6.97 7.17
CA GLU A 626 -34.90 -6.66 7.05
C GLU A 626 -35.30 -5.42 7.86
N PHE A 627 -34.75 -5.25 9.06
CA PHE A 627 -34.99 -4.05 9.87
C PHE A 627 -34.51 -2.78 9.16
N THR A 628 -33.29 -2.77 8.61
CA THR A 628 -32.77 -1.61 7.85
C THR A 628 -33.57 -1.34 6.59
N ARG A 629 -34.05 -2.38 5.89
CA ARG A 629 -34.93 -2.25 4.73
C ARG A 629 -36.26 -1.57 5.09
N ARG A 630 -36.88 -1.96 6.22
CA ARG A 630 -38.12 -1.31 6.73
C ARG A 630 -37.89 0.14 7.17
N GLN A 631 -36.72 0.46 7.68
CA GLN A 631 -36.37 1.86 7.98
C GLN A 631 -36.26 2.70 6.71
N ALA A 632 -35.63 2.18 5.66
CA ALA A 632 -35.56 2.85 4.36
C ALA A 632 -36.95 3.07 3.74
N GLU A 633 -37.85 2.08 3.86
CA GLU A 633 -39.27 2.21 3.49
C GLU A 633 -39.98 3.31 4.28
N ALA A 634 -39.86 3.29 5.62
CA ALA A 634 -40.48 4.28 6.50
C ALA A 634 -39.93 5.69 6.29
N ALA A 635 -38.66 5.80 5.89
CA ALA A 635 -38.00 7.05 5.54
C ALA A 635 -38.26 7.50 4.10
N HIS A 636 -39.02 6.73 3.32
CA HIS A 636 -39.34 7.01 1.91
C HIS A 636 -38.11 7.27 1.05
N PHE A 637 -37.11 6.39 1.18
CA PHE A 637 -35.91 6.45 0.36
C PHE A 637 -36.27 6.38 -1.13
N ASP A 638 -35.76 7.36 -1.88
CA ASP A 638 -36.05 7.71 -3.27
C ASP A 638 -35.48 6.71 -4.29
N ASP A 639 -34.43 5.99 -3.91
CA ASP A 639 -33.84 4.92 -4.72
C ASP A 639 -34.74 3.66 -4.84
N GLU A 640 -35.77 3.57 -3.98
CA GLU A 640 -36.78 2.50 -3.94
C GLU A 640 -36.23 1.05 -3.81
N HIS A 641 -34.96 0.83 -3.47
CA HIS A 641 -34.41 -0.54 -3.32
C HIS A 641 -35.11 -1.33 -2.22
N TRP A 642 -35.69 -0.64 -1.23
CA TRP A 642 -36.51 -1.27 -0.20
C TRP A 642 -37.75 -1.99 -0.75
N LYS A 643 -38.21 -1.67 -1.98
CA LYS A 643 -39.31 -2.37 -2.66
C LYS A 643 -38.89 -3.67 -3.36
N ILE A 644 -37.59 -3.93 -3.49
CA ILE A 644 -37.07 -5.12 -4.19
C ILE A 644 -37.54 -6.39 -3.46
N ASN A 645 -38.10 -7.32 -4.22
CA ASN A 645 -38.51 -8.62 -3.68
C ASN A 645 -37.27 -9.49 -3.42
N ILE A 646 -37.07 -9.89 -2.16
CA ILE A 646 -35.89 -10.64 -1.73
C ILE A 646 -36.04 -12.12 -2.10
N THR A 647 -35.21 -12.60 -3.01
CA THR A 647 -35.19 -14.00 -3.47
C THR A 647 -33.99 -14.79 -2.95
N ASP A 648 -33.11 -14.16 -2.17
CA ASP A 648 -31.94 -14.78 -1.58
C ASP A 648 -32.28 -16.09 -0.82
N PRO A 649 -31.80 -17.26 -1.29
CA PRO A 649 -32.12 -18.55 -0.67
C PRO A 649 -31.58 -18.65 0.76
N ARG A 650 -30.55 -17.88 1.12
CA ARG A 650 -29.95 -17.87 2.45
C ARG A 650 -30.93 -17.38 3.51
N LEU A 651 -31.99 -16.65 3.12
CA LEU A 651 -33.05 -16.24 4.05
C LEU A 651 -33.75 -17.47 4.67
N GLN A 652 -33.98 -18.51 3.87
CA GLN A 652 -34.66 -19.75 4.27
C GLN A 652 -33.73 -20.81 4.85
N ILE A 653 -32.42 -20.73 4.58
CA ILE A 653 -31.43 -21.71 5.05
C ILE A 653 -30.97 -21.36 6.47
N CYS A 654 -30.96 -22.35 7.35
CA CYS A 654 -30.49 -22.19 8.72
C CYS A 654 -29.14 -22.85 8.99
N ASN A 655 -28.20 -22.10 9.55
CA ASN A 655 -26.90 -22.62 10.00
C ASN A 655 -26.68 -22.46 11.53
N GLU A 656 -27.69 -21.98 12.26
CA GLU A 656 -27.61 -21.75 13.70
C GLU A 656 -28.72 -22.54 14.41
N ARG A 657 -28.52 -22.84 15.70
CA ARG A 657 -29.53 -23.56 16.51
C ARG A 657 -30.85 -22.78 16.64
N PHE A 658 -30.76 -21.46 16.61
CA PHE A 658 -31.92 -20.57 16.62
C PHE A 658 -32.00 -19.91 15.25
N CYS A 659 -33.15 -20.04 14.57
CA CYS A 659 -33.31 -19.58 13.19
C CYS A 659 -34.44 -18.60 12.94
N TYR A 660 -35.25 -18.35 13.96
CA TYR A 660 -36.49 -17.61 13.80
C TYR A 660 -36.19 -16.11 13.81
N TRP A 661 -35.52 -15.63 12.76
CA TRP A 661 -35.06 -14.25 12.63
C TRP A 661 -36.24 -13.27 12.62
N GLU A 662 -37.41 -13.68 12.13
CA GLU A 662 -38.63 -12.89 12.13
C GLU A 662 -39.06 -12.53 13.56
N SER A 663 -38.89 -13.43 14.54
CA SER A 663 -39.17 -13.09 15.96
C SER A 663 -38.24 -12.03 16.52
N MET A 664 -37.01 -11.94 16.01
CA MET A 664 -36.05 -10.96 16.51
C MET A 664 -36.47 -9.53 16.14
N LEU A 665 -37.23 -9.36 15.04
CA LEU A 665 -37.72 -8.05 14.60
C LEU A 665 -38.65 -7.39 15.61
N TRP A 666 -39.41 -8.17 16.39
CA TRP A 666 -40.39 -7.66 17.35
C TRP A 666 -39.73 -6.87 18.49
N HIS A 667 -38.46 -7.16 18.79
CA HIS A 667 -37.72 -6.56 19.90
C HIS A 667 -36.45 -5.82 19.45
N TRP A 668 -36.21 -5.71 18.14
CA TRP A 668 -34.94 -5.22 17.59
C TRP A 668 -34.63 -3.76 17.99
N GLY A 669 -35.66 -2.96 18.24
CA GLY A 669 -35.55 -1.57 18.70
C GLY A 669 -35.68 -1.36 20.21
N GLU A 670 -36.05 -2.38 21.00
CA GLU A 670 -36.38 -2.22 22.43
C GLU A 670 -35.17 -2.35 23.36
N ASN A 671 -34.08 -3.01 22.91
CA ASN A 671 -32.91 -3.35 23.75
C ASN A 671 -31.58 -2.72 23.28
N GLN A 672 -31.61 -1.67 22.47
CA GLN A 672 -30.39 -0.99 22.01
C GLN A 672 -29.87 0.12 22.95
N THR A 673 -30.44 0.26 24.15
CA THR A 673 -29.95 1.21 25.18
C THR A 673 -28.70 0.72 25.91
N VAL A 674 -28.29 -0.53 25.72
CA VAL A 674 -27.04 -1.09 26.27
C VAL A 674 -26.33 -1.80 25.12
N THR A 675 -25.13 -1.32 24.74
CA THR A 675 -24.22 -1.84 23.68
C THR A 675 -24.39 -1.35 22.22
N LEU A 676 -24.58 -0.04 22.02
CA LEU A 676 -24.16 0.64 20.77
C LEU A 676 -23.37 1.92 21.09
N PRO A 677 -22.27 2.22 20.36
CA PRO A 677 -21.54 3.49 20.48
C PRO A 677 -22.45 4.68 20.19
N ALA A 678 -22.20 5.81 20.84
CA ALA A 678 -23.11 6.96 20.94
C ALA A 678 -23.51 7.65 19.62
N ALA A 679 -22.96 7.24 18.47
CA ALA A 679 -23.25 7.83 17.15
C ALA A 679 -24.72 7.64 16.69
N GLN A 680 -25.49 6.72 17.28
CA GLN A 680 -26.88 6.46 16.88
C GLN A 680 -27.94 7.14 17.76
N ARG A 681 -27.57 8.00 18.73
CA ARG A 681 -28.54 8.66 19.63
C ARG A 681 -29.12 9.99 19.12
N LYS A 682 -28.63 10.58 18.03
CA LYS A 682 -29.17 11.86 17.50
C LYS A 682 -30.38 11.72 16.57
N ALA A 683 -30.88 10.50 16.34
CA ALA A 683 -32.07 10.26 15.52
C ALA A 683 -33.37 9.99 16.31
N SER A 684 -33.35 9.98 17.64
CA SER A 684 -34.57 9.75 18.47
C SER A 684 -35.15 11.04 19.07
N GLY A 685 -35.10 12.15 18.31
CA GLY A 685 -35.69 13.42 18.66
C GLY A 685 -37.07 13.66 18.04
N ALA A 686 -37.84 12.61 17.75
CA ALA A 686 -39.23 12.76 17.31
C ALA A 686 -40.15 12.63 18.53
N ARG A 687 -40.87 13.73 18.83
CA ARG A 687 -41.91 13.83 19.86
C ARG A 687 -42.79 12.58 19.85
N GLN A 688 -42.87 11.90 21.00
CA GLN A 688 -43.99 11.04 21.34
C GLN A 688 -45.28 11.85 21.21
N GLN A 689 -46.06 11.61 20.16
CA GLN A 689 -47.49 11.87 20.18
C GLN A 689 -48.18 10.56 20.53
N HIS A 690 -48.69 10.49 21.75
CA HIS A 690 -49.68 9.50 22.15
C HIS A 690 -50.89 9.62 21.22
N LEU A 691 -51.31 8.51 20.62
CA LEU A 691 -52.66 8.32 20.12
C LEU A 691 -53.36 7.28 21.03
N PRO A 692 -54.61 7.55 21.47
CA PRO A 692 -55.27 6.76 22.50
C PRO A 692 -55.93 5.49 21.93
N SER A 693 -55.75 4.41 22.70
CA SER A 693 -56.50 3.14 22.81
C SER A 693 -57.11 2.51 21.56
#